data_AF-A0A1M6XXT7-F1
#
_entry.id   AF-A0A1M6XXT7-F1
#
_cell.length_a   1.000
_cell.length_b   1.000
_cell.length_c   1.000
_cell.angle_alpha   90.00
_cell.angle_beta   90.00
_cell.angle_gamma   90.00
#
_symmetry.space_group_name_H-M   'P 1'
#
loop_
_entity.id
_entity.type
_entity.pdbx_description
1 polymer ?
#
loop_
_entity_poly.entity_id
_entity_poly.type
_entity_poly.pdbx_seq_one_letter_code
_entity_poly.pdbx_strand_id
1 'polypeptide(L)'
;MDKIKYLIAVVFFFCANRYEGFAQDNILYALQALNRISPERFIGDPAFMFGNQDSFSLFSAIYVCFIKILPIGQASFVFCVLIHALTAFSIAYLVDKWTNLVHAKNISFILTLLFISLFSFGEDRTEMLWSMKTIEAFPVARMLSAALGMLGVGLILSKRKWTSFAVLFSGFLIHPLTAGWGIPVWILFYFPKFKLPIVIGSILFPFTILIGKEPFAPFPITWYPVTTVAKYMTQSLIVVLGHLVVMVLFTKQLEKNTALRQFAQYSCVAVSIAAYWFGMSLLTGHILLFQVQTYRVVWLCSIVSFLLQSVFLFNVYCQKIKKQVSLTAYEIICCITIPFLWIDCFFITSLFLIGFLYVLCIKKYETILVKILVILMIVLTVAALVVIRNLPSGLFQSFFSNYSFWSQSLLCASAGVGVMLLILDLKKDFWVLGISLFGIAISLYTKSFFPRDPVAVPYLLMVCFLTLFVPSITKKKLFLQYGLIILMIVFTIFSYDCRTISDFQNEKVMNQFVEQPPFPYIENRGKMLYFVNGYGRDLPRISFLTGAYYDTQYDVGSILVKGQKYEVDRRIQKLYYGVDDSASAYYLNVYPEHGRNAVILKLLDRDSLMSRVKFLCGLNEISHLVIDDGDFPLPKIDSLLLEEKKLKVFLYRCE
;
A
#
# COMPACT_ATOMS: atom_id res chain seq x y z
N MET A 1 5.85 32.18 -11.20
CA MET A 1 5.67 31.25 -10.06
C MET A 1 4.82 30.03 -10.40
N ASP A 2 3.77 30.13 -11.22
CA ASP A 2 2.81 29.02 -11.41
C ASP A 2 3.39 27.70 -11.92
N LYS A 3 4.48 27.68 -12.70
CA LYS A 3 5.12 26.43 -13.14
C LYS A 3 6.01 25.82 -12.05
N ILE A 4 6.67 26.66 -11.25
CA ILE A 4 7.61 26.24 -10.20
C ILE A 4 6.89 25.45 -9.11
N LYS A 5 5.63 25.75 -8.81
CA LYS A 5 4.85 25.03 -7.80
C LYS A 5 4.70 23.54 -8.10
N TYR A 6 4.56 23.17 -9.37
CA TYR A 6 4.47 21.77 -9.79
C TYR A 6 5.80 21.05 -9.59
N LEU A 7 6.92 21.70 -9.93
CA LEU A 7 8.24 21.15 -9.71
C LEU A 7 8.51 20.95 -8.21
N ILE A 8 8.18 21.94 -7.37
CA ILE A 8 8.33 21.82 -5.92
C ILE A 8 7.43 20.70 -5.37
N ALA A 9 6.19 20.60 -5.85
CA ALA A 9 5.29 19.52 -5.44
C ALA A 9 5.89 18.14 -5.77
N VAL A 10 6.47 17.98 -6.97
CA VAL A 10 7.18 16.75 -7.35
C VAL A 10 8.35 16.49 -6.40
N VAL A 11 9.29 17.44 -6.22
CA VAL A 11 10.44 17.25 -5.33
C VAL A 11 9.99 16.92 -3.90
N PHE A 12 9.01 17.66 -3.36
CA PHE A 12 8.46 17.42 -2.04
C PHE A 12 7.84 16.02 -1.91
N PHE A 13 7.12 15.56 -2.94
CA PHE A 13 6.57 14.22 -2.99
C PHE A 13 7.65 13.15 -2.91
N PHE A 14 8.76 13.32 -3.64
CA PHE A 14 9.91 12.41 -3.55
C PHE A 14 10.68 12.52 -2.24
N CYS A 15 10.60 13.63 -1.50
CA CYS A 15 11.09 13.66 -0.12
C CYS A 15 10.16 12.84 0.79
N ALA A 16 8.85 12.94 0.59
CA ALA A 16 7.83 12.33 1.44
C ALA A 16 7.63 10.83 1.21
N ASN A 17 7.93 10.35 -0.01
CA ASN A 17 7.81 8.96 -0.41
C ASN A 17 9.17 8.38 -0.74
N ARG A 18 9.28 7.06 -0.64
CA ARG A 18 10.51 6.33 -0.95
C ARG A 18 10.21 5.15 -1.87
N TYR A 19 11.26 4.60 -2.46
CA TYR A 19 11.23 3.37 -3.22
C TYR A 19 11.73 2.20 -2.37
N GLU A 20 10.88 1.21 -2.13
CA GLU A 20 11.14 0.04 -1.28
C GLU A 20 11.58 -1.21 -2.05
N GLY A 21 11.71 -1.16 -3.38
CA GLY A 21 12.11 -2.32 -4.18
C GLY A 21 10.95 -3.27 -4.49
N PHE A 22 11.23 -4.58 -4.48
CA PHE A 22 10.23 -5.64 -4.61
C PHE A 22 9.58 -5.96 -3.27
N ALA A 23 8.60 -5.16 -2.88
CA ALA A 23 7.76 -5.39 -1.71
C ALA A 23 6.31 -5.67 -2.12
N GLN A 24 5.59 -6.41 -1.27
CA GLN A 24 4.14 -6.67 -1.38
C GLN A 24 3.67 -6.98 -2.81
N ASP A 25 2.65 -6.26 -3.29
CA ASP A 25 2.00 -6.45 -4.58
C ASP A 25 2.94 -6.22 -5.78
N ASN A 26 4.03 -5.44 -5.64
CA ASN A 26 5.00 -5.27 -6.73
C ASN A 26 5.64 -6.61 -7.12
N ILE A 27 5.83 -7.55 -6.18
CA ILE A 27 6.33 -8.89 -6.51
C ILE A 27 5.33 -9.57 -7.48
N LEU A 28 4.04 -9.53 -7.15
CA LEU A 28 3.00 -10.13 -7.98
C LEU A 28 2.91 -9.45 -9.36
N TYR A 29 2.94 -8.12 -9.42
CA TYR A 29 2.90 -7.39 -10.69
C TYR A 29 4.14 -7.64 -11.56
N ALA A 30 5.32 -7.78 -10.95
CA ALA A 30 6.53 -8.14 -11.65
C ALA A 30 6.41 -9.55 -12.24
N LEU A 31 5.93 -10.54 -11.46
CA LEU A 31 5.69 -11.89 -11.96
C LEU A 31 4.64 -11.93 -13.08
N GLN A 32 3.58 -11.12 -12.99
CA GLN A 32 2.58 -10.98 -14.06
C GLN A 32 3.19 -10.40 -15.35
N ALA A 33 4.05 -9.40 -15.23
CA ALA A 33 4.79 -8.87 -16.37
C ALA A 33 5.74 -9.92 -16.96
N LEU A 34 6.44 -10.70 -16.12
CA LEU A 34 7.32 -11.78 -16.57
C LEU A 34 6.55 -12.91 -17.26
N ASN A 35 5.37 -13.29 -16.77
CA ASN A 35 4.51 -14.28 -17.42
C ASN A 35 4.11 -13.86 -18.84
N ARG A 36 3.99 -12.56 -19.11
CA ARG A 36 3.74 -12.06 -20.48
C ARG A 36 4.98 -12.15 -21.39
N ILE A 37 6.18 -12.16 -20.83
CA ILE A 37 7.44 -12.27 -21.59
C ILE A 37 7.83 -13.74 -21.80
N SER A 38 7.67 -14.56 -20.76
CA SER A 38 8.09 -15.97 -20.70
C SER A 38 7.00 -16.84 -20.04
N PRO A 39 5.82 -17.02 -20.68
CA PRO A 39 4.70 -17.76 -20.09
C PRO A 39 5.03 -19.22 -19.76
N GLU A 40 5.99 -19.81 -20.47
CA GLU A 40 6.46 -21.18 -20.26
C GLU A 40 7.03 -21.42 -18.86
N ARG A 41 7.48 -20.36 -18.17
CA ARG A 41 8.02 -20.43 -16.80
C ARG A 41 6.96 -20.64 -15.74
N PHE A 42 5.71 -20.31 -16.06
CA PHE A 42 4.58 -20.31 -15.13
C PHE A 42 3.55 -21.38 -15.50
N ILE A 43 3.91 -22.34 -16.36
CA ILE A 43 3.07 -23.50 -16.66
C ILE A 43 2.84 -24.27 -15.36
N GLY A 44 1.57 -24.49 -15.02
CA GLY A 44 1.19 -25.18 -13.79
C GLY A 44 0.94 -24.25 -12.60
N ASP A 45 1.25 -22.95 -12.71
CA ASP A 45 0.94 -21.99 -11.66
C ASP A 45 -0.55 -21.63 -11.69
N PRO A 46 -1.32 -21.92 -10.61
CA PRO A 46 -2.75 -21.68 -10.59
C PRO A 46 -3.15 -20.22 -10.84
N ALA A 47 -2.32 -19.26 -10.40
CA ALA A 47 -2.62 -17.83 -10.57
C ALA A 47 -2.58 -17.39 -12.04
N PHE A 48 -1.84 -18.10 -12.89
CA PHE A 48 -1.77 -17.84 -14.33
C PHE A 48 -2.67 -18.79 -15.14
N MET A 49 -2.90 -20.02 -14.67
CA MET A 49 -3.77 -20.99 -15.34
C MET A 49 -5.24 -20.61 -15.33
N PHE A 50 -5.77 -20.12 -14.20
CA PHE A 50 -7.19 -19.81 -14.05
C PHE A 50 -7.53 -18.34 -14.33
N GLY A 51 -6.52 -17.57 -14.77
CA GLY A 51 -6.60 -16.12 -14.91
C GLY A 51 -6.47 -15.40 -13.57
N ASN A 52 -5.96 -14.17 -13.62
CA ASN A 52 -5.88 -13.30 -12.46
C ASN A 52 -6.36 -11.88 -12.84
N GLN A 53 -6.29 -10.95 -11.89
CA GLN A 53 -6.74 -9.57 -12.11
C GLN A 53 -5.96 -8.85 -13.22
N ASP A 54 -4.73 -9.30 -13.55
CA ASP A 54 -3.94 -8.72 -14.64
C ASP A 54 -4.57 -8.95 -16.01
N SER A 55 -5.38 -9.99 -16.18
CA SER A 55 -6.11 -10.26 -17.43
C SER A 55 -7.06 -9.13 -17.81
N PHE A 56 -7.45 -8.28 -16.85
CA PHE A 56 -8.33 -7.13 -17.04
C PHE A 56 -7.59 -5.78 -16.92
N SER A 57 -6.25 -5.82 -16.91
CA SER A 57 -5.40 -4.65 -16.70
C SER A 57 -4.40 -4.47 -17.85
N LEU A 58 -4.11 -3.20 -18.17
CA LEU A 58 -2.98 -2.82 -19.02
C LEU A 58 -1.68 -2.58 -18.23
N PHE A 59 -1.69 -2.71 -16.90
CA PHE A 59 -0.55 -2.39 -16.06
C PHE A 59 0.68 -3.25 -16.40
N SER A 60 0.56 -4.58 -16.37
CA SER A 60 1.70 -5.45 -16.67
C SER A 60 2.16 -5.33 -18.12
N ALA A 61 1.27 -5.01 -19.07
CA ALA A 61 1.67 -4.73 -20.45
C ALA A 61 2.59 -3.50 -20.54
N ILE A 62 2.30 -2.45 -19.79
CA ILE A 62 3.17 -1.26 -19.68
C ILE A 62 4.45 -1.62 -18.95
N TYR A 63 4.38 -2.40 -17.88
CA TYR A 63 5.55 -2.82 -17.10
C TYR A 63 6.54 -3.63 -17.95
N VAL A 64 6.03 -4.52 -18.82
CA VAL A 64 6.84 -5.27 -19.81
C VAL A 64 7.68 -4.34 -20.68
N CYS A 65 7.17 -3.16 -21.07
CA CYS A 65 7.95 -2.20 -21.86
C CYS A 65 9.23 -1.75 -21.15
N PHE A 66 9.20 -1.63 -19.81
CA PHE A 66 10.38 -1.28 -19.01
C PHE A 66 11.31 -2.47 -18.81
N ILE A 67 10.76 -3.66 -18.51
CA ILE A 67 11.55 -4.88 -18.28
C ILE A 67 12.30 -5.33 -19.55
N LYS A 68 11.76 -5.03 -20.74
CA LYS A 68 12.44 -5.33 -22.01
C LYS A 68 13.69 -4.48 -22.27
N ILE A 69 13.83 -3.33 -21.63
CA ILE A 69 14.94 -2.39 -21.88
C ILE A 69 15.86 -2.20 -20.66
N LEU A 70 15.45 -2.63 -19.47
CA LEU A 70 16.18 -2.49 -18.23
C LEU A 70 16.11 -3.79 -17.42
N PRO A 71 17.16 -4.15 -16.67
CA PRO A 71 17.08 -5.20 -15.65
C PRO A 71 15.87 -4.97 -14.73
N ILE A 72 15.20 -6.03 -14.30
CA ILE A 72 13.89 -5.97 -13.63
C ILE A 72 13.89 -5.02 -12.43
N GLY A 73 14.94 -5.03 -11.59
CA GLY A 73 15.06 -4.08 -10.47
C GLY A 73 15.14 -2.61 -10.91
N GLN A 74 15.89 -2.32 -11.98
CA GLN A 74 15.98 -0.96 -12.55
C GLN A 74 14.69 -0.56 -13.26
N ALA A 75 14.04 -1.49 -13.96
CA ALA A 75 12.73 -1.29 -14.58
C ALA A 75 11.69 -0.89 -13.53
N SER A 76 11.62 -1.64 -12.42
CA SER A 76 10.76 -1.36 -11.26
C SER A 76 11.02 0.02 -10.67
N PHE A 77 12.29 0.37 -10.45
CA PHE A 77 12.71 1.66 -9.92
C PHE A 77 12.24 2.81 -10.83
N VAL A 78 12.61 2.77 -12.12
CA VAL A 78 12.26 3.82 -13.09
C VAL A 78 10.74 3.94 -13.23
N PHE A 79 10.03 2.81 -13.29
CA PHE A 79 8.58 2.84 -13.41
C PHE A 79 7.92 3.45 -12.17
N CYS A 80 8.42 3.14 -10.97
CA CYS A 80 7.96 3.75 -9.72
C CYS A 80 8.18 5.27 -9.70
N VAL A 81 9.38 5.74 -10.10
CA VAL A 81 9.70 7.17 -10.23
C VAL A 81 8.69 7.88 -11.13
N LEU A 82 8.36 7.30 -12.28
CA LEU A 82 7.38 7.89 -13.21
C LEU A 82 5.96 7.94 -12.61
N ILE A 83 5.54 6.89 -11.91
CA ILE A 83 4.23 6.85 -11.23
C ILE A 83 4.18 7.90 -10.11
N HIS A 84 5.24 8.02 -9.30
CA HIS A 84 5.36 9.00 -8.22
C HIS A 84 5.33 10.43 -8.75
N ALA A 85 6.10 10.72 -9.81
CA ALA A 85 6.10 12.02 -10.47
C ALA A 85 4.73 12.38 -11.05
N LEU A 86 4.05 11.43 -11.71
CA LEU A 86 2.69 11.63 -12.23
C LEU A 86 1.71 11.89 -11.08
N THR A 87 1.79 11.13 -9.99
CA THR A 87 0.94 11.31 -8.81
C THR A 87 1.09 12.71 -8.22
N ALA A 88 2.32 13.16 -7.99
CA ALA A 88 2.60 14.50 -7.47
C ALA A 88 2.05 15.59 -8.40
N PHE A 89 2.25 15.44 -9.71
CA PHE A 89 1.72 16.35 -10.71
C PHE A 89 0.19 16.39 -10.70
N SER A 90 -0.47 15.23 -10.64
CA SER A 90 -1.93 15.10 -10.60
C SER A 90 -2.51 15.78 -9.37
N ILE A 91 -1.90 15.61 -8.19
CA ILE A 91 -2.30 16.30 -6.95
C ILE A 91 -2.18 17.81 -7.11
N ALA A 92 -1.01 18.29 -7.54
CA ALA A 92 -0.76 19.72 -7.74
C ALA A 92 -1.73 20.34 -8.76
N TYR A 93 -2.03 19.61 -9.84
CA TYR A 93 -2.97 20.05 -10.88
C TYR A 93 -4.39 20.10 -10.33
N LEU A 94 -4.84 19.05 -9.63
CA LEU A 94 -6.17 18.99 -9.03
C LEU A 94 -6.37 20.14 -8.02
N VAL A 95 -5.44 20.34 -7.09
CA VAL A 95 -5.50 21.41 -6.09
C VAL A 95 -5.47 22.79 -6.73
N ASP A 96 -4.64 23.00 -7.77
CA ASP A 96 -4.63 24.26 -8.53
C ASP A 96 -6.00 24.54 -9.15
N LYS A 97 -6.61 23.57 -9.86
CA LYS A 97 -7.93 23.78 -10.48
C LYS A 97 -9.03 23.99 -9.47
N TRP A 98 -8.99 23.25 -8.38
CA TRP A 98 -9.91 23.42 -7.27
C TRP A 98 -9.84 24.82 -6.66
N THR A 99 -8.64 25.27 -6.28
CA THR A 99 -8.44 26.59 -5.66
C THR A 99 -8.71 27.76 -6.61
N ASN A 100 -8.46 27.58 -7.91
CA ASN A 100 -8.85 28.55 -8.93
C ASN A 100 -10.37 28.77 -8.95
N LEU A 101 -11.17 27.71 -8.83
CA LEU A 101 -12.64 27.77 -8.83
C LEU A 101 -13.20 28.49 -7.59
N VAL A 102 -12.52 28.42 -6.45
CA VAL A 102 -12.96 29.09 -5.21
C VAL A 102 -12.27 30.44 -4.96
N HIS A 103 -11.56 30.97 -5.96
CA HIS A 103 -10.78 32.21 -5.86
C HIS A 103 -9.75 32.23 -4.72
N ALA A 104 -9.20 31.05 -4.39
CA ALA A 104 -8.25 30.83 -3.31
C ALA A 104 -6.83 30.52 -3.83
N LYS A 105 -6.42 31.11 -4.95
CA LYS A 105 -5.16 30.77 -5.64
C LYS A 105 -3.92 30.87 -4.74
N ASN A 106 -3.93 31.83 -3.81
CA ASN A 106 -2.79 32.11 -2.92
C ASN A 106 -2.49 30.96 -1.96
N ILE A 107 -3.48 30.11 -1.64
CA ILE A 107 -3.29 28.95 -0.77
C ILE A 107 -3.10 27.64 -1.54
N SER A 108 -3.20 27.67 -2.88
CA SER A 108 -3.07 26.48 -3.73
C SER A 108 -1.81 25.67 -3.44
N PHE A 109 -0.68 26.37 -3.34
CA PHE A 109 0.60 25.75 -3.08
C PHE A 109 0.67 25.11 -1.68
N ILE A 110 0.21 25.82 -0.64
CA ILE A 110 0.16 25.30 0.74
C ILE A 110 -0.73 24.06 0.80
N LEU A 111 -1.90 24.12 0.16
CA LEU A 111 -2.81 22.98 0.10
C LEU A 111 -2.21 21.80 -0.67
N THR A 112 -1.44 22.05 -1.74
CA THR A 112 -0.73 20.98 -2.45
C THR A 112 0.28 20.29 -1.54
N LEU A 113 1.11 21.04 -0.82
CA LEU A 113 2.08 20.45 0.11
C LEU A 113 1.38 19.68 1.24
N LEU A 114 0.33 20.26 1.82
CA LEU A 114 -0.46 19.59 2.85
C LEU A 114 -1.07 18.29 2.31
N PHE A 115 -1.67 18.33 1.12
CA PHE A 115 -2.23 17.14 0.48
C PHE A 115 -1.16 16.08 0.29
N ILE A 116 0.00 16.43 -0.27
CA ILE A 116 1.09 15.47 -0.44
C ILE A 116 1.48 14.87 0.92
N SER A 117 1.70 15.69 1.95
CA SER A 117 2.05 15.18 3.28
C SER A 117 1.02 14.22 3.85
N LEU A 118 -0.28 14.50 3.67
CA LEU A 118 -1.35 13.66 4.20
C LEU A 118 -1.48 12.30 3.47
N PHE A 119 -1.12 12.27 2.18
CA PHE A 119 -1.31 11.09 1.34
C PHE A 119 -0.01 10.28 1.10
N SER A 120 1.18 10.82 1.42
CA SER A 120 2.50 10.24 1.11
C SER A 120 3.00 9.15 2.08
N PHE A 121 2.12 8.47 2.82
CA PHE A 121 2.52 7.47 3.81
C PHE A 121 2.34 6.04 3.30
N GLY A 122 3.46 5.33 3.15
CA GLY A 122 3.56 3.97 2.61
C GLY A 122 2.88 2.86 3.44
N GLU A 123 2.66 1.73 2.79
CA GLU A 123 1.76 0.64 3.21
C GLU A 123 2.32 -0.21 4.37
N ASP A 124 3.64 -0.36 4.45
CA ASP A 124 4.30 -1.54 5.04
C ASP A 124 4.21 -1.76 6.56
N ARG A 125 3.85 -0.78 7.41
CA ARG A 125 4.01 -0.95 8.87
C ARG A 125 2.92 -0.36 9.76
N THR A 126 1.82 0.12 9.22
CA THR A 126 0.75 0.72 10.05
C THR A 126 -0.60 0.21 9.62
N GLU A 127 -1.09 -0.84 10.28
CA GLU A 127 -2.40 -1.44 10.02
C GLU A 127 -3.58 -0.48 10.19
N MET A 128 -3.38 0.74 10.73
CA MET A 128 -4.46 1.66 11.07
C MET A 128 -4.97 2.56 9.93
N LEU A 129 -4.23 2.80 8.84
CA LEU A 129 -4.50 3.95 7.94
C LEU A 129 -5.06 3.58 6.55
N TRP A 130 -5.90 2.54 6.43
CA TRP A 130 -6.32 1.98 5.14
C TRP A 130 -7.05 2.97 4.21
N SER A 131 -7.65 4.03 4.73
CA SER A 131 -8.51 4.93 3.94
C SER A 131 -7.78 6.00 3.14
N MET A 132 -6.51 6.30 3.44
CA MET A 132 -5.74 7.36 2.74
C MET A 132 -4.54 6.82 1.97
N LYS A 133 -4.24 5.51 2.09
CA LYS A 133 -3.11 4.81 1.43
C LYS A 133 -3.39 4.56 -0.05
N THR A 134 -3.24 5.59 -0.85
CA THR A 134 -3.27 5.49 -2.33
C THR A 134 -1.88 5.55 -2.95
N ILE A 135 -0.88 5.83 -2.12
CA ILE A 135 0.51 6.06 -2.51
C ILE A 135 1.35 4.96 -1.91
N GLU A 136 2.03 4.22 -2.77
CA GLU A 136 2.83 3.06 -2.40
C GLU A 136 4.29 3.31 -2.76
N ALA A 137 5.19 2.68 -2.01
CA ALA A 137 6.63 2.83 -2.17
C ALA A 137 7.20 1.97 -3.32
N PHE A 138 6.35 1.39 -4.15
CA PHE A 138 6.72 0.48 -5.22
C PHE A 138 5.68 0.59 -6.36
N PRO A 139 6.00 0.17 -7.60
CA PRO A 139 5.11 0.36 -8.73
C PRO A 139 3.94 -0.61 -8.65
N VAL A 140 2.73 -0.07 -8.54
CA VAL A 140 1.48 -0.84 -8.55
C VAL A 140 0.43 -0.23 -9.46
N ALA A 141 -0.48 -1.08 -9.94
CA ALA A 141 -1.60 -0.66 -10.79
C ALA A 141 -2.51 0.35 -10.09
N ARG A 142 -2.79 0.15 -8.80
CA ARG A 142 -3.64 1.00 -7.97
C ARG A 142 -3.15 2.46 -7.95
N MET A 143 -1.86 2.68 -7.71
CA MET A 143 -1.28 4.04 -7.63
C MET A 143 -1.31 4.75 -8.98
N LEU A 144 -0.89 4.09 -10.07
CA LEU A 144 -0.95 4.67 -11.42
C LEU A 144 -2.39 5.02 -11.82
N SER A 145 -3.34 4.12 -11.52
CA SER A 145 -4.76 4.36 -11.77
C SER A 145 -5.28 5.54 -10.96
N ALA A 146 -4.96 5.64 -9.66
CA ALA A 146 -5.36 6.77 -8.82
C ALA A 146 -4.77 8.10 -9.31
N ALA A 147 -3.50 8.11 -9.74
CA ALA A 147 -2.85 9.29 -10.31
C ALA A 147 -3.58 9.81 -11.56
N LEU A 148 -3.96 8.91 -12.47
CA LEU A 148 -4.77 9.23 -13.64
C LEU A 148 -6.19 9.65 -13.24
N GLY A 149 -6.78 9.01 -12.24
CA GLY A 149 -8.06 9.38 -11.64
C GLY A 149 -8.09 10.84 -11.17
N MET A 150 -7.09 11.24 -10.37
CA MET A 150 -6.93 12.61 -9.88
C MET A 150 -6.73 13.63 -11.00
N LEU A 151 -5.90 13.31 -11.99
CA LEU A 151 -5.69 14.17 -13.16
C LEU A 151 -6.99 14.35 -13.95
N GLY A 152 -7.71 13.25 -14.18
CA GLY A 152 -9.01 13.22 -14.83
C GLY A 152 -10.04 14.10 -14.11
N VAL A 153 -10.12 14.02 -12.79
CA VAL A 153 -10.96 14.91 -11.96
C VAL A 153 -10.54 16.37 -12.10
N GLY A 154 -9.25 16.68 -12.04
CA GLY A 154 -8.75 18.04 -12.29
C GLY A 154 -9.14 18.57 -13.68
N LEU A 155 -9.17 17.69 -14.69
CA LEU A 155 -9.62 18.01 -16.04
C LEU A 155 -11.15 18.20 -16.14
N ILE A 156 -11.95 17.47 -15.35
CA ILE A 156 -13.40 17.74 -15.18
C ILE A 156 -13.60 19.16 -14.66
N LEU A 157 -12.90 19.53 -13.59
CA LEU A 157 -12.96 20.88 -13.01
C LEU A 157 -12.48 21.97 -13.98
N SER A 158 -11.59 21.60 -14.91
CA SER A 158 -11.13 22.46 -16.01
C SER A 158 -12.07 22.48 -17.21
N LYS A 159 -13.23 21.82 -17.14
CA LYS A 159 -14.22 21.68 -18.23
C LYS A 159 -13.65 21.05 -19.52
N ARG A 160 -12.63 20.19 -19.41
CA ARG A 160 -12.02 19.48 -20.54
C ARG A 160 -12.68 18.11 -20.73
N LYS A 161 -13.89 18.10 -21.32
CA LYS A 161 -14.76 16.90 -21.41
C LYS A 161 -14.06 15.65 -21.94
N TRP A 162 -13.55 15.69 -23.16
CA TRP A 162 -12.98 14.50 -23.80
C TRP A 162 -11.61 14.13 -23.27
N THR A 163 -10.78 15.12 -22.91
CA THR A 163 -9.47 14.86 -22.28
C THR A 163 -9.64 14.23 -20.90
N SER A 164 -10.60 14.71 -20.08
CA SER A 164 -10.89 14.07 -18.79
C SER A 164 -11.40 12.65 -18.96
N PHE A 165 -12.26 12.39 -19.95
CA PHE A 165 -12.70 11.02 -20.26
C PHE A 165 -11.54 10.11 -20.63
N ALA A 166 -10.70 10.53 -21.58
CA ALA A 166 -9.56 9.74 -22.02
C ALA A 166 -8.63 9.39 -20.86
N VAL A 167 -8.30 10.37 -20.00
CA VAL A 167 -7.43 10.15 -18.84
C VAL A 167 -8.08 9.24 -17.80
N LEU A 168 -9.36 9.43 -17.47
CA LEU A 168 -10.09 8.55 -16.54
C LEU A 168 -10.22 7.13 -17.10
N PHE A 169 -10.50 7.00 -18.39
CA PHE A 169 -10.63 5.72 -19.06
C PHE A 169 -9.28 4.99 -19.12
N SER A 170 -8.17 5.69 -19.39
CA SER A 170 -6.83 5.13 -19.24
C SER A 170 -6.60 4.62 -17.82
N GLY A 171 -6.94 5.40 -16.78
CA GLY A 171 -6.86 4.94 -15.40
C GLY A 171 -7.71 3.69 -15.13
N PHE A 172 -8.90 3.61 -15.71
CA PHE A 172 -9.79 2.45 -15.62
C PHE A 172 -9.19 1.21 -16.29
N LEU A 173 -8.56 1.35 -17.45
CA LEU A 173 -7.87 0.25 -18.13
C LEU A 173 -6.62 -0.23 -17.35
N ILE A 174 -6.00 0.63 -16.55
CA ILE A 174 -4.90 0.23 -15.64
C ILE A 174 -5.44 -0.53 -14.43
N HIS A 175 -6.46 0.01 -13.76
CA HIS A 175 -7.05 -0.64 -12.59
C HIS A 175 -8.54 -0.28 -12.49
N PRO A 176 -9.44 -1.16 -12.94
CA PRO A 176 -10.88 -0.86 -13.02
C PRO A 176 -11.48 -0.47 -11.67
N LEU A 177 -11.00 -1.07 -10.58
CA LEU A 177 -11.56 -0.90 -9.24
C LEU A 177 -11.17 0.46 -8.61
N THR A 178 -10.16 1.15 -9.14
CA THR A 178 -9.67 2.42 -8.60
C THR A 178 -10.23 3.59 -9.42
N ALA A 179 -9.66 3.89 -10.58
CA ALA A 179 -10.13 5.03 -11.40
C ALA A 179 -11.52 4.82 -12.01
N GLY A 180 -12.06 3.60 -12.02
CA GLY A 180 -13.41 3.32 -12.53
C GLY A 180 -14.49 4.17 -11.85
N TRP A 181 -14.34 4.49 -10.57
CA TRP A 181 -15.26 5.37 -9.85
C TRP A 181 -15.26 6.83 -10.33
N GLY A 182 -14.23 7.25 -11.06
CA GLY A 182 -14.21 8.55 -11.74
C GLY A 182 -15.15 8.61 -12.96
N ILE A 183 -15.44 7.48 -13.60
CA ILE A 183 -16.30 7.42 -14.79
C ILE A 183 -17.76 7.78 -14.48
N PRO A 184 -18.42 7.23 -13.44
CA PRO A 184 -19.74 7.70 -13.02
C PRO A 184 -19.78 9.20 -12.73
N VAL A 185 -18.75 9.76 -12.07
CA VAL A 185 -18.66 11.21 -11.83
C VAL A 185 -18.61 11.98 -13.14
N TRP A 186 -17.81 11.52 -14.10
CA TRP A 186 -17.73 12.13 -15.43
C TRP A 186 -19.07 12.09 -16.19
N ILE A 187 -19.74 10.92 -16.21
CA ILE A 187 -21.04 10.74 -16.88
C ILE A 187 -22.08 11.68 -16.26
N LEU A 188 -22.19 11.67 -14.93
CA LEU A 188 -23.17 12.49 -14.21
C LEU A 188 -22.89 13.99 -14.39
N PHE A 189 -21.61 14.40 -14.41
CA PHE A 189 -21.21 15.79 -14.58
C PHE A 189 -21.54 16.34 -15.98
N TYR A 190 -21.21 15.62 -17.04
CA TYR A 190 -21.42 16.09 -18.41
C TYR A 190 -22.77 15.68 -19.02
N PHE A 191 -23.45 14.68 -18.45
CA PHE A 191 -24.72 14.16 -18.93
C PHE A 191 -25.70 13.91 -17.76
N PRO A 192 -26.14 14.97 -17.07
CA PRO A 192 -26.91 14.86 -15.84
C PRO A 192 -28.26 14.15 -16.01
N LYS A 193 -28.79 14.08 -17.24
CA LYS A 193 -30.00 13.29 -17.57
C LYS A 193 -29.87 11.80 -17.26
N PHE A 194 -28.66 11.25 -17.22
CA PHE A 194 -28.43 9.85 -16.85
C PHE A 194 -28.43 9.61 -15.34
N LYS A 195 -28.55 10.65 -14.50
CA LYS A 195 -28.59 10.50 -13.04
C LYS A 195 -29.64 9.50 -12.61
N LEU A 196 -30.89 9.70 -13.03
CA LEU A 196 -32.00 8.86 -12.57
C LEU A 196 -31.85 7.40 -13.06
N PRO A 197 -31.58 7.12 -14.36
CA PRO A 197 -31.30 5.75 -14.82
C PRO A 197 -30.14 5.07 -14.08
N ILE A 198 -29.03 5.78 -13.84
CA ILE A 198 -27.86 5.23 -13.13
C ILE A 198 -28.23 4.89 -11.68
N VAL A 199 -28.92 5.80 -10.98
CA VAL A 199 -29.34 5.55 -9.59
C VAL A 199 -30.31 4.37 -9.51
N ILE A 200 -31.34 4.33 -10.36
CA ILE A 200 -32.31 3.22 -10.39
C ILE A 200 -31.60 1.90 -10.69
N GLY A 201 -30.79 1.85 -11.76
CA GLY A 201 -30.04 0.66 -12.12
C GLY A 201 -29.11 0.20 -10.99
N SER A 202 -28.46 1.14 -10.30
CA SER A 202 -27.59 0.83 -9.17
C SER A 202 -28.35 0.29 -7.95
N ILE A 203 -29.54 0.82 -7.66
CA ILE A 203 -30.41 0.30 -6.59
C ILE A 203 -30.89 -1.11 -6.91
N LEU A 204 -31.22 -1.39 -8.17
CA LEU A 204 -31.72 -2.70 -8.59
C LEU A 204 -30.60 -3.74 -8.72
N PHE A 205 -29.36 -3.34 -8.94
CA PHE A 205 -28.26 -4.27 -9.23
C PHE A 205 -28.03 -5.36 -8.16
N PRO A 206 -28.01 -5.07 -6.84
CA PRO A 206 -27.84 -6.12 -5.82
C PRO A 206 -28.93 -7.19 -5.82
N PHE A 207 -30.12 -6.92 -6.40
CA PHE A 207 -31.20 -7.90 -6.53
C PHE A 207 -30.93 -8.95 -7.62
N THR A 208 -29.89 -8.77 -8.44
CA THR A 208 -29.41 -9.84 -9.35
C THR A 208 -28.99 -11.10 -8.59
N ILE A 209 -28.78 -11.02 -7.27
CA ILE A 209 -28.61 -12.18 -6.40
C ILE A 209 -29.74 -13.21 -6.49
N LEU A 210 -30.96 -12.75 -6.80
CA LEU A 210 -32.13 -13.62 -6.98
C LEU A 210 -32.01 -14.53 -8.21
N ILE A 211 -31.06 -14.28 -9.12
CA ILE A 211 -30.74 -15.17 -10.25
C ILE A 211 -30.16 -16.50 -9.74
N GLY A 212 -29.47 -16.49 -8.60
CA GLY A 212 -28.91 -17.70 -7.98
C GLY A 212 -27.78 -18.38 -8.77
N LYS A 213 -27.21 -17.71 -9.77
CA LYS A 213 -26.10 -18.22 -10.60
C LYS A 213 -24.88 -17.31 -10.49
N GLU A 214 -23.68 -17.89 -10.48
CA GLU A 214 -22.44 -17.12 -10.53
C GLU A 214 -22.37 -16.24 -11.80
N PRO A 215 -21.80 -15.02 -11.72
CA PRO A 215 -21.19 -14.38 -10.54
C PRO A 215 -22.20 -13.62 -9.64
N PHE A 216 -23.51 -13.79 -9.87
CA PHE A 216 -24.56 -13.07 -9.14
C PHE A 216 -24.99 -13.75 -7.83
N ALA A 217 -24.70 -15.03 -7.65
CA ALA A 217 -25.01 -15.79 -6.44
C ALA A 217 -24.35 -15.21 -5.15
N PRO A 218 -24.88 -15.55 -3.95
CA PRO A 218 -24.16 -15.34 -2.70
C PRO A 218 -22.91 -16.23 -2.60
N PHE A 219 -21.94 -15.83 -1.79
CA PHE A 219 -20.79 -16.68 -1.45
C PHE A 219 -21.23 -18.02 -0.86
N PRO A 220 -20.55 -19.12 -1.20
CA PRO A 220 -20.70 -20.38 -0.47
C PRO A 220 -20.37 -20.18 1.02
N ILE A 221 -21.15 -20.79 1.91
CA ILE A 221 -20.90 -20.76 3.37
C ILE A 221 -19.50 -21.31 3.72
N THR A 222 -18.91 -22.15 2.89
CA THR A 222 -17.55 -22.67 3.08
C THR A 222 -16.46 -21.62 2.83
N TRP A 223 -16.78 -20.54 2.12
CA TRP A 223 -15.87 -19.40 1.89
C TRP A 223 -15.94 -18.40 3.05
N TYR A 224 -16.74 -18.70 4.08
CA TYR A 224 -17.09 -17.80 5.18
C TYR A 224 -16.22 -17.85 6.46
N PRO A 225 -14.94 -18.32 6.50
CA PRO A 225 -14.02 -17.84 7.54
C PRO A 225 -13.64 -16.38 7.22
N VAL A 226 -14.66 -15.51 7.22
CA VAL A 226 -14.77 -14.13 6.73
C VAL A 226 -14.77 -13.14 7.89
N THR A 227 -14.63 -13.58 9.14
CA THR A 227 -14.67 -12.69 10.32
C THR A 227 -13.61 -11.59 10.23
N THR A 228 -12.40 -11.92 9.75
CA THR A 228 -11.33 -10.94 9.60
C THR A 228 -11.60 -9.96 8.44
N VAL A 229 -12.03 -10.47 7.28
CA VAL A 229 -12.30 -9.63 6.09
C VAL A 229 -13.53 -8.74 6.31
N ALA A 230 -14.61 -9.28 6.88
CA ALA A 230 -15.81 -8.51 7.22
C ALA A 230 -15.51 -7.40 8.25
N LYS A 231 -14.60 -7.64 9.20
CA LYS A 231 -14.17 -6.60 10.15
C LYS A 231 -13.51 -5.42 9.44
N TYR A 232 -12.50 -5.67 8.61
CA TYR A 232 -11.81 -4.61 7.85
C TYR A 232 -12.74 -3.89 6.88
N MET A 233 -13.67 -4.63 6.27
CA MET A 233 -14.65 -4.06 5.36
C MET A 233 -15.67 -3.18 6.09
N THR A 234 -16.12 -3.56 7.28
CA THR A 234 -17.05 -2.73 8.07
C THR A 234 -16.41 -1.40 8.45
N GLN A 235 -15.14 -1.41 8.87
CA GLN A 235 -14.40 -0.18 9.14
C GLN A 235 -14.31 0.72 7.90
N SER A 236 -13.98 0.13 6.74
CA SER A 236 -13.92 0.86 5.47
C SER A 236 -15.27 1.50 5.11
N LEU A 237 -16.39 0.81 5.37
CA LEU A 237 -17.73 1.33 5.11
C LEU A 237 -18.03 2.53 6.01
N ILE A 238 -17.69 2.46 7.29
CA ILE A 238 -17.85 3.58 8.24
C ILE A 238 -17.06 4.79 7.75
N VAL A 239 -15.83 4.60 7.27
CA VAL A 239 -15.01 5.69 6.72
C VAL A 239 -15.65 6.30 5.47
N VAL A 240 -16.16 5.50 4.53
CA VAL A 240 -16.89 6.00 3.35
C VAL A 240 -18.11 6.82 3.78
N LEU A 241 -18.89 6.32 4.73
CA LEU A 241 -20.08 7.01 5.23
C LEU A 241 -19.71 8.33 5.92
N GLY A 242 -18.64 8.35 6.72
CA GLY A 242 -18.14 9.57 7.36
C GLY A 242 -17.74 10.64 6.35
N HIS A 243 -16.97 10.27 5.33
CA HIS A 243 -16.63 11.18 4.24
C HIS A 243 -17.86 11.61 3.42
N LEU A 244 -18.83 10.72 3.19
CA LEU A 244 -20.07 11.08 2.49
C LEU A 244 -20.87 12.14 3.26
N VAL A 245 -20.97 12.02 4.58
CA VAL A 245 -21.59 13.04 5.44
C VAL A 245 -20.90 14.39 5.26
N VAL A 246 -19.56 14.42 5.33
CA VAL A 246 -18.76 15.62 5.07
C VAL A 246 -19.09 16.21 3.69
N MET A 247 -19.06 15.39 2.64
CA MET A 247 -19.34 15.86 1.28
C MET A 247 -20.74 16.50 1.16
N VAL A 248 -21.77 15.86 1.73
CA VAL A 248 -23.16 16.38 1.71
C VAL A 248 -23.26 17.71 2.45
N LEU A 249 -22.66 17.81 3.65
CA LEU A 249 -22.67 19.02 4.47
C LEU A 249 -21.98 20.20 3.76
N PHE A 250 -20.82 19.97 3.16
CA PHE A 250 -20.04 21.04 2.52
C PHE A 250 -20.50 21.38 1.11
N THR A 251 -21.20 20.48 0.42
CA THR A 251 -21.77 20.76 -0.91
C THR A 251 -22.74 21.94 -0.88
N LYS A 252 -23.50 22.12 0.22
CA LYS A 252 -24.41 23.27 0.38
C LYS A 252 -23.67 24.61 0.40
N GLN A 253 -22.46 24.64 0.93
CA GLN A 253 -21.68 25.89 1.02
C GLN A 253 -21.11 26.35 -0.32
N LEU A 254 -21.19 25.50 -1.36
CA LEU A 254 -20.74 25.80 -2.70
C LEU A 254 -21.81 26.50 -3.56
N GLU A 255 -22.89 27.01 -2.97
CA GLU A 255 -24.01 27.66 -3.67
C GLU A 255 -23.58 28.71 -4.69
N LYS A 256 -22.49 29.44 -4.43
CA LYS A 256 -21.97 30.48 -5.34
C LYS A 256 -21.22 29.94 -6.55
N ASN A 257 -20.73 28.69 -6.53
CA ASN A 257 -20.01 28.08 -7.63
C ASN A 257 -20.78 26.87 -8.16
N THR A 258 -21.60 27.10 -9.19
CA THR A 258 -22.47 26.09 -9.80
C THR A 258 -21.70 24.86 -10.28
N ALA A 259 -20.55 25.05 -10.93
CA ALA A 259 -19.73 23.95 -11.43
C ALA A 259 -19.16 23.08 -10.30
N LEU A 260 -18.64 23.70 -9.24
CA LEU A 260 -18.08 22.99 -8.10
C LEU A 260 -19.16 22.27 -7.29
N ARG A 261 -20.30 22.94 -7.08
CA ARG A 261 -21.48 22.33 -6.46
C ARG A 261 -21.96 21.12 -7.26
N GLN A 262 -22.07 21.26 -8.58
CA GLN A 262 -22.49 20.17 -9.46
C GLN A 262 -21.52 18.99 -9.39
N PHE A 263 -20.20 19.25 -9.46
CA PHE A 263 -19.17 18.23 -9.28
C PHE A 263 -19.28 17.52 -7.92
N ALA A 264 -19.42 18.27 -6.82
CA ALA A 264 -19.55 17.71 -5.48
C ALA A 264 -20.82 16.86 -5.35
N GLN A 265 -21.96 17.34 -5.85
CA GLN A 265 -23.23 16.60 -5.85
C GLN A 265 -23.12 15.26 -6.59
N TYR A 266 -22.50 15.24 -7.78
CA TYR A 266 -22.36 13.99 -8.54
C TYR A 266 -21.29 13.06 -7.97
N SER A 267 -20.25 13.61 -7.34
CA SER A 267 -19.31 12.83 -6.55
C SER A 267 -20.03 12.17 -5.36
N CYS A 268 -20.92 12.88 -4.66
CA CYS A 268 -21.75 12.28 -3.60
C CYS A 268 -22.60 11.14 -4.16
N VAL A 269 -23.27 11.31 -5.30
CA VAL A 269 -24.09 10.25 -5.90
C VAL A 269 -23.25 9.01 -6.23
N ALA A 270 -22.09 9.18 -6.87
CA ALA A 270 -21.20 8.07 -7.20
C ALA A 270 -20.69 7.34 -5.94
N VAL A 271 -20.27 8.08 -4.92
CA VAL A 271 -19.85 7.54 -3.61
C VAL A 271 -21.01 6.84 -2.90
N SER A 272 -22.23 7.39 -2.93
CA SER A 272 -23.41 6.75 -2.32
C SER A 272 -23.76 5.43 -3.00
N ILE A 273 -23.66 5.36 -4.34
CA ILE A 273 -23.85 4.11 -5.09
C ILE A 273 -22.81 3.08 -4.64
N ALA A 274 -21.54 3.46 -4.57
CA ALA A 274 -20.47 2.57 -4.14
C ALA A 274 -20.65 2.10 -2.68
N ALA A 275 -20.99 3.00 -1.76
CA ALA A 275 -21.28 2.69 -0.36
C ALA A 275 -22.49 1.75 -0.22
N TYR A 276 -23.54 1.97 -1.01
CA TYR A 276 -24.71 1.11 -1.06
C TYR A 276 -24.34 -0.28 -1.57
N TRP A 277 -23.65 -0.38 -2.70
CA TRP A 277 -23.17 -1.67 -3.22
C TRP A 277 -22.24 -2.37 -2.24
N PHE A 278 -21.40 -1.63 -1.54
CA PHE A 278 -20.52 -2.17 -0.52
C PHE A 278 -21.31 -2.75 0.65
N GLY A 279 -22.24 -1.99 1.22
CA GLY A 279 -23.13 -2.47 2.29
C GLY A 279 -23.92 -3.69 1.85
N MET A 280 -24.48 -3.69 0.63
CA MET A 280 -25.19 -4.85 0.09
C MET A 280 -24.29 -6.07 -0.09
N SER A 281 -23.05 -5.90 -0.56
CA SER A 281 -22.09 -7.01 -0.68
C SER A 281 -21.81 -7.68 0.67
N LEU A 282 -21.76 -6.90 1.75
CA LEU A 282 -21.56 -7.41 3.11
C LEU A 282 -22.81 -8.08 3.68
N LEU A 283 -23.98 -7.50 3.42
CA LEU A 283 -25.26 -8.01 3.93
C LEU A 283 -25.69 -9.31 3.23
N THR A 284 -25.47 -9.40 1.92
CA THR A 284 -25.99 -10.52 1.11
C THR A 284 -24.93 -11.52 0.68
N GLY A 285 -23.64 -11.19 0.86
CA GLY A 285 -22.54 -12.01 0.35
C GLY A 285 -22.49 -12.05 -1.19
N HIS A 286 -23.03 -11.05 -1.89
CA HIS A 286 -23.09 -11.03 -3.35
C HIS A 286 -21.69 -11.10 -3.98
N ILE A 287 -21.38 -12.21 -4.69
CA ILE A 287 -20.04 -12.52 -5.20
C ILE A 287 -19.49 -11.38 -6.08
N LEU A 288 -20.22 -10.97 -7.11
CA LEU A 288 -19.76 -9.92 -8.02
C LEU A 288 -19.53 -8.58 -7.31
N LEU A 289 -20.43 -8.13 -6.44
CA LEU A 289 -20.26 -6.86 -5.73
C LEU A 289 -19.04 -6.87 -4.81
N PHE A 290 -18.75 -8.02 -4.20
CA PHE A 290 -17.55 -8.21 -3.39
C PHE A 290 -16.28 -8.22 -4.25
N GLN A 291 -16.30 -8.91 -5.40
CA GLN A 291 -15.18 -8.96 -6.36
C GLN A 291 -14.86 -7.59 -6.97
N VAL A 292 -15.87 -6.74 -7.17
CA VAL A 292 -15.69 -5.35 -7.65
C VAL A 292 -15.07 -4.44 -6.56
N GLN A 293 -14.93 -4.90 -5.32
CA GLN A 293 -14.27 -4.18 -4.22
C GLN A 293 -14.73 -2.72 -4.12
N THR A 294 -16.04 -2.50 -4.01
CA THR A 294 -16.65 -1.17 -4.07
C THR A 294 -16.13 -0.20 -2.99
N TYR A 295 -15.58 -0.73 -1.89
CA TYR A 295 -14.83 0.03 -0.88
C TYR A 295 -13.64 0.81 -1.46
N ARG A 296 -13.11 0.43 -2.61
CA ARG A 296 -12.04 1.18 -3.29
C ARG A 296 -12.46 2.59 -3.68
N VAL A 297 -13.76 2.94 -3.67
CA VAL A 297 -14.24 4.33 -3.82
C VAL A 297 -13.70 5.29 -2.75
N VAL A 298 -13.18 4.77 -1.64
CA VAL A 298 -12.62 5.55 -0.53
C VAL A 298 -11.65 6.62 -1.03
N TRP A 299 -10.76 6.31 -1.98
CA TRP A 299 -9.82 7.31 -2.49
C TRP A 299 -10.53 8.57 -3.01
N LEU A 300 -11.56 8.40 -3.84
CA LEU A 300 -12.30 9.52 -4.43
C LEU A 300 -13.02 10.31 -3.33
N CYS A 301 -13.60 9.59 -2.39
CA CYS A 301 -14.34 10.16 -1.27
C CYS A 301 -13.43 11.00 -0.36
N SER A 302 -12.25 10.48 -0.02
CA SER A 302 -11.24 11.15 0.79
C SER A 302 -10.70 12.42 0.12
N ILE A 303 -10.39 12.34 -1.18
CA ILE A 303 -9.90 13.50 -1.96
C ILE A 303 -10.96 14.60 -2.05
N VAL A 304 -12.19 14.26 -2.44
CA VAL A 304 -13.25 15.26 -2.59
C VAL A 304 -13.63 15.86 -1.23
N SER A 305 -13.69 15.03 -0.18
CA SER A 305 -13.90 15.49 1.20
C SER A 305 -12.84 16.48 1.63
N PHE A 306 -11.55 16.14 1.47
CA PHE A 306 -10.44 17.02 1.83
C PHE A 306 -10.52 18.37 1.11
N LEU A 307 -10.78 18.34 -0.20
CA LEU A 307 -10.91 19.55 -1.01
C LEU A 307 -12.10 20.42 -0.56
N LEU A 308 -13.26 19.82 -0.30
CA LEU A 308 -14.43 20.53 0.25
C LEU A 308 -14.16 21.16 1.61
N GLN A 309 -13.52 20.42 2.52
CA GLN A 309 -13.12 20.93 3.83
C GLN A 309 -12.15 22.10 3.72
N SER A 310 -11.16 22.03 2.83
CA SER A 310 -10.18 23.11 2.64
C SER A 310 -10.84 24.43 2.22
N VAL A 311 -11.90 24.36 1.40
CA VAL A 311 -12.67 25.53 0.94
C VAL A 311 -13.46 26.13 2.08
N PHE A 312 -14.11 25.28 2.88
CA PHE A 312 -14.85 25.74 4.03
C PHE A 312 -13.95 26.50 4.99
N LEU A 313 -12.81 25.92 5.36
CA LEU A 313 -11.84 26.54 6.26
C LEU A 313 -11.31 27.86 5.71
N PHE A 314 -11.01 27.90 4.41
CA PHE A 314 -10.58 29.14 3.75
C PHE A 314 -11.67 30.21 3.71
N ASN A 315 -12.92 29.82 3.45
CA ASN A 315 -14.06 30.74 3.44
C ASN A 315 -14.31 31.31 4.83
N VAL A 316 -14.30 30.47 5.87
CA VAL A 316 -14.40 30.87 7.27
C VAL A 316 -13.28 31.86 7.62
N TYR A 317 -12.05 31.54 7.24
CA TYR A 317 -10.87 32.40 7.43
C TYR A 317 -11.06 33.78 6.76
N CYS A 318 -11.43 33.80 5.47
CA CYS A 318 -11.61 35.03 4.71
C CYS A 318 -12.78 35.88 5.22
N GLN A 319 -13.88 35.25 5.61
CA GLN A 319 -15.04 35.95 6.16
C GLN A 319 -14.67 36.62 7.49
N LYS A 320 -13.96 35.92 8.39
CA LYS A 320 -13.49 36.49 9.66
C LYS A 320 -12.55 37.68 9.49
N ILE A 321 -11.63 37.64 8.53
CA ILE A 321 -10.73 38.77 8.26
C ILE A 321 -11.53 39.99 7.80
N LYS A 322 -12.56 39.79 6.98
CA LYS A 322 -13.31 40.89 6.37
C LYS A 322 -14.40 41.47 7.27
N LYS A 323 -15.05 40.64 8.11
CA LYS A 323 -16.14 41.04 9.00
C LYS A 323 -16.12 40.13 10.24
N GLN A 324 -16.23 40.70 11.43
CA GLN A 324 -16.24 39.97 12.71
C GLN A 324 -17.50 39.09 12.87
N VAL A 325 -17.66 38.07 12.05
CA VAL A 325 -18.81 37.15 12.07
C VAL A 325 -18.56 36.06 13.11
N SER A 326 -19.54 35.84 13.98
CA SER A 326 -19.56 34.71 14.92
C SER A 326 -19.75 33.40 14.15
N LEU A 327 -18.90 32.41 14.43
CA LEU A 327 -19.11 31.06 13.90
C LEU A 327 -20.46 30.54 14.41
N THR A 328 -21.28 30.03 13.50
CA THR A 328 -22.51 29.33 13.86
C THR A 328 -22.17 28.00 14.55
N ALA A 329 -23.08 27.49 15.39
CA ALA A 329 -22.92 26.17 16.02
C ALA A 329 -22.68 25.07 14.97
N TYR A 330 -23.29 25.20 13.80
CA TYR A 330 -23.04 24.34 12.64
C TYR A 330 -21.58 24.35 12.18
N GLU A 331 -20.96 25.54 12.06
CA GLU A 331 -19.57 25.67 11.66
C GLU A 331 -18.61 25.11 12.71
N ILE A 332 -18.94 25.28 14.00
CA ILE A 332 -18.19 24.70 15.12
C ILE A 332 -18.30 23.17 15.10
N ILE A 333 -19.50 22.62 14.93
CA ILE A 333 -19.70 21.18 14.80
C ILE A 333 -18.96 20.63 13.60
N CYS A 334 -19.02 21.29 12.43
CA CYS A 334 -18.25 20.92 11.25
C CYS A 334 -16.74 20.90 11.56
N CYS A 335 -16.25 21.97 12.17
CA CYS A 335 -14.86 22.10 12.60
C CYS A 335 -14.40 21.03 13.61
N ILE A 336 -15.31 20.51 14.44
CA ILE A 336 -15.03 19.45 15.42
C ILE A 336 -15.23 18.05 14.80
N THR A 337 -16.23 17.85 13.94
CA THR A 337 -16.53 16.56 13.31
C THR A 337 -15.57 16.22 12.17
N ILE A 338 -15.01 17.20 11.47
CA ILE A 338 -13.95 17.00 10.46
C ILE A 338 -12.75 16.21 11.05
N PRO A 339 -12.17 16.65 12.19
CA PRO A 339 -11.23 15.90 13.03
C PRO A 339 -11.63 14.45 13.36
N PHE A 340 -12.84 14.28 13.89
CA PHE A 340 -13.31 13.01 14.45
C PHE A 340 -13.72 11.98 13.38
N LEU A 341 -14.11 12.40 12.18
CA LEU A 341 -14.37 11.48 11.07
C LEU A 341 -13.07 10.97 10.41
N TRP A 342 -11.92 11.55 10.79
CA TRP A 342 -10.57 11.18 10.37
C TRP A 342 -9.81 10.46 11.50
N ILE A 343 -10.52 9.85 12.45
CA ILE A 343 -9.97 9.21 13.68
C ILE A 343 -8.83 8.24 13.40
N ASP A 344 -8.83 7.56 12.26
CA ASP A 344 -7.74 6.64 11.93
C ASP A 344 -6.42 7.39 11.66
N CYS A 345 -6.46 8.60 11.10
CA CYS A 345 -5.27 9.31 10.64
C CYS A 345 -4.81 10.48 11.50
N PHE A 346 -5.67 11.18 12.25
CA PHE A 346 -5.22 12.45 12.80
C PHE A 346 -5.94 12.92 14.05
N PHE A 347 -5.61 12.33 15.19
CA PHE A 347 -5.70 13.05 16.46
C PHE A 347 -4.93 14.40 16.43
N ILE A 348 -3.97 14.54 15.52
CA ILE A 348 -3.04 15.67 15.47
C ILE A 348 -3.38 16.75 14.45
N THR A 349 -3.87 16.46 13.24
CA THR A 349 -4.50 17.52 12.43
C THR A 349 -5.85 17.93 13.00
N SER A 350 -6.48 17.08 13.81
CA SER A 350 -7.57 17.49 14.71
C SER A 350 -7.11 18.59 15.66
N LEU A 351 -6.02 18.37 16.40
CA LEU A 351 -5.43 19.40 17.26
C LEU A 351 -4.95 20.62 16.47
N PHE A 352 -4.41 20.42 15.27
CA PHE A 352 -3.99 21.49 14.36
C PHE A 352 -5.16 22.36 13.90
N LEU A 353 -6.27 21.73 13.56
CA LEU A 353 -7.48 22.41 13.13
C LEU A 353 -8.15 23.11 14.32
N ILE A 354 -8.25 22.43 15.45
CA ILE A 354 -8.78 22.98 16.70
C ILE A 354 -7.97 24.20 17.14
N GLY A 355 -6.65 24.11 17.10
CA GLY A 355 -5.85 25.24 17.50
C GLY A 355 -5.72 26.31 16.41
N PHE A 356 -5.81 25.98 15.12
CA PHE A 356 -6.03 26.99 14.06
C PHE A 356 -7.34 27.76 14.30
N LEU A 357 -8.42 27.06 14.65
CA LEU A 357 -9.70 27.65 15.03
C LEU A 357 -9.60 28.45 16.33
N TYR A 358 -8.78 28.02 17.29
CA TYR A 358 -8.43 28.76 18.50
C TYR A 358 -7.74 30.09 18.15
N VAL A 359 -6.72 30.07 17.29
CA VAL A 359 -6.05 31.29 16.79
C VAL A 359 -7.06 32.22 16.10
N LEU A 360 -7.98 31.67 15.31
CA LEU A 360 -9.02 32.47 14.66
C LEU A 360 -10.07 33.02 15.63
N CYS A 361 -10.26 32.43 16.81
CA CYS A 361 -11.24 32.87 17.80
C CYS A 361 -10.70 33.85 18.85
N ILE A 362 -9.39 33.84 19.14
CA ILE A 362 -8.79 34.61 20.26
C ILE A 362 -8.79 36.11 20.05
N LYS A 363 -8.69 36.64 18.82
CA LYS A 363 -8.47 38.09 18.64
C LYS A 363 -9.64 38.99 19.11
N LYS A 364 -10.78 38.43 19.52
CA LYS A 364 -11.92 39.21 20.05
C LYS A 364 -12.63 38.60 21.27
N TYR A 365 -12.56 37.27 21.48
CA TYR A 365 -13.22 36.62 22.61
C TYR A 365 -12.18 36.06 23.56
N GLU A 366 -11.69 36.89 24.47
CA GLU A 366 -10.99 36.46 25.69
C GLU A 366 -11.97 35.81 26.70
N THR A 367 -12.96 35.05 26.23
CA THR A 367 -13.88 34.41 27.17
C THR A 367 -13.16 33.23 27.82
N ILE A 368 -13.18 33.21 29.16
CA ILE A 368 -12.65 32.15 30.01
C ILE A 368 -13.07 30.76 29.50
N LEU A 369 -14.29 30.64 28.97
CA LEU A 369 -14.83 29.40 28.41
C LEU A 369 -13.99 28.81 27.26
N VAL A 370 -13.46 29.63 26.36
CA VAL A 370 -12.62 29.15 25.25
C VAL A 370 -11.25 28.72 25.75
N LYS A 371 -10.68 29.45 26.73
CA LYS A 371 -9.44 29.04 27.41
C LYS A 371 -9.62 27.71 28.14
N ILE A 372 -10.75 27.53 28.84
CA ILE A 372 -11.12 26.29 29.52
C ILE A 372 -11.30 25.15 28.51
N LEU A 373 -12.00 25.34 27.40
CA LEU A 373 -12.17 24.30 26.38
C LEU A 373 -10.84 23.86 25.78
N VAL A 374 -9.91 24.79 25.53
CA VAL A 374 -8.57 24.42 25.03
C VAL A 374 -7.73 23.73 26.09
N ILE A 375 -7.73 24.22 27.34
CA ILE A 375 -7.06 23.53 28.45
C ILE A 375 -7.65 22.13 28.62
N LEU A 376 -8.98 22.00 28.60
CA LEU A 376 -9.68 20.73 28.69
C LEU A 376 -9.30 19.81 27.51
N MET A 377 -9.19 20.34 26.29
CA MET A 377 -8.75 19.54 25.14
C MET A 377 -7.29 19.12 25.24
N ILE A 378 -6.38 19.99 25.69
CA ILE A 378 -4.98 19.65 25.96
C ILE A 378 -4.92 18.60 27.07
N VAL A 379 -5.70 18.75 28.14
CA VAL A 379 -5.77 17.81 29.26
C VAL A 379 -6.37 16.49 28.81
N LEU A 380 -7.46 16.47 28.03
CA LEU A 380 -8.04 15.27 27.44
C LEU A 380 -7.08 14.60 26.46
N THR A 381 -6.25 15.38 25.76
CA THR A 381 -5.20 14.89 24.89
C THR A 381 -4.10 14.21 25.68
N VAL A 382 -3.55 14.89 26.68
CA VAL A 382 -2.53 14.32 27.56
C VAL A 382 -3.09 13.13 28.33
N ALA A 383 -4.32 13.21 28.84
CA ALA A 383 -5.00 12.14 29.54
C ALA A 383 -5.29 10.95 28.63
N ALA A 384 -5.74 11.17 27.38
CA ALA A 384 -5.86 10.09 26.40
C ALA A 384 -4.50 9.45 26.15
N LEU A 385 -3.44 10.23 25.92
CA LEU A 385 -2.08 9.69 25.72
C LEU A 385 -1.57 8.93 26.96
N VAL A 386 -1.88 9.37 28.19
CA VAL A 386 -1.50 8.74 29.45
C VAL A 386 -2.32 7.48 29.74
N VAL A 387 -3.65 7.52 29.53
CA VAL A 387 -4.55 6.36 29.67
C VAL A 387 -4.19 5.30 28.63
N ILE A 388 -3.95 5.72 27.38
CA ILE A 388 -3.50 4.85 26.29
C ILE A 388 -2.12 4.23 26.63
N ARG A 389 -1.19 4.98 27.23
CA ARG A 389 0.10 4.45 27.71
C ARG A 389 -0.03 3.44 28.85
N ASN A 390 -1.05 3.56 29.70
CA ASN A 390 -1.20 2.77 30.93
C ASN A 390 -2.22 1.63 30.82
N LEU A 391 -2.87 1.44 29.66
CA LEU A 391 -3.76 0.29 29.43
C LEU A 391 -2.96 -1.03 29.38
N PRO A 392 -3.50 -2.14 29.93
CA PRO A 392 -2.79 -3.41 30.04
C PRO A 392 -2.41 -3.99 28.65
N SER A 393 -1.18 -4.48 28.57
CA SER A 393 -0.42 -4.77 27.34
C SER A 393 -1.03 -5.82 26.39
N GLY A 394 -1.96 -6.66 26.83
CA GLY A 394 -2.48 -7.79 26.03
C GLY A 394 -3.43 -7.40 24.88
N LEU A 395 -4.35 -6.46 25.10
CA LEU A 395 -5.19 -5.87 24.03
C LEU A 395 -4.45 -4.76 23.26
N PHE A 396 -3.37 -4.26 23.85
CA PHE A 396 -2.62 -3.11 23.37
C PHE A 396 -1.46 -3.49 22.42
N GLN A 397 -0.77 -4.61 22.64
CA GLN A 397 0.29 -5.09 21.74
C GLN A 397 -0.25 -5.51 20.36
N SER A 398 -1.47 -6.05 20.30
CA SER A 398 -2.08 -6.44 19.01
C SER A 398 -2.57 -5.26 18.19
N PHE A 399 -3.01 -4.17 18.84
CA PHE A 399 -3.45 -2.94 18.15
C PHE A 399 -2.32 -1.92 17.92
N PHE A 400 -1.27 -1.89 18.76
CA PHE A 400 -0.31 -0.78 18.84
C PHE A 400 1.17 -1.19 18.94
N SER A 401 1.56 -2.42 18.58
CA SER A 401 2.98 -2.88 18.58
C SER A 401 3.92 -2.09 17.66
N ASN A 402 3.41 -1.20 16.79
CA ASN A 402 4.22 -0.34 15.95
C ASN A 402 4.63 0.95 16.68
N TYR A 403 5.75 0.88 17.41
CA TYR A 403 6.42 2.00 18.09
C TYR A 403 6.66 3.25 17.19
N SER A 404 6.70 3.09 15.87
CA SER A 404 6.88 4.19 14.90
C SER A 404 5.74 5.22 14.97
N PHE A 405 4.51 4.79 15.28
CA PHE A 405 3.32 5.65 15.33
C PHE A 405 3.46 6.80 16.34
N TRP A 406 4.06 6.55 17.51
CA TRP A 406 4.17 7.54 18.58
C TRP A 406 5.16 8.65 18.28
N SER A 407 6.33 8.31 17.73
CA SER A 407 7.33 9.29 17.34
C SER A 407 6.82 10.21 16.22
N GLN A 408 6.12 9.64 15.23
CA GLN A 408 5.55 10.36 14.10
C GLN A 408 4.39 11.26 14.51
N SER A 409 3.54 10.77 15.42
CA SER A 409 2.47 11.54 16.05
C SER A 409 3.03 12.74 16.82
N LEU A 410 4.05 12.55 17.67
CA LEU A 410 4.68 13.66 18.38
C LEU A 410 5.30 14.69 17.42
N LEU A 411 5.87 14.24 16.30
CA LEU A 411 6.49 15.12 15.31
C LEU A 411 5.47 15.94 14.53
N CYS A 412 4.35 15.32 14.13
CA CYS A 412 3.23 16.04 13.52
C CYS A 412 2.60 17.03 14.51
N ALA A 413 2.52 16.68 15.79
CA ALA A 413 1.96 17.54 16.83
C ALA A 413 2.84 18.76 17.05
N SER A 414 4.15 18.57 17.11
CA SER A 414 5.13 19.65 17.27
C SER A 414 5.22 20.54 16.02
N ALA A 415 5.20 19.98 14.80
CA ALA A 415 5.06 20.75 13.56
C ALA A 415 3.75 21.56 13.53
N GLY A 416 2.68 20.95 14.06
CA GLY A 416 1.37 21.57 14.16
C GLY A 416 1.32 22.74 15.15
N VAL A 417 1.90 22.57 16.34
CA VAL A 417 2.11 23.65 17.29
C VAL A 417 2.97 24.74 16.65
N GLY A 418 4.00 24.35 15.89
CA GLY A 418 4.87 25.28 15.21
C GLY A 418 4.16 26.22 14.22
N VAL A 419 3.38 25.67 13.29
CA VAL A 419 2.65 26.49 12.31
C VAL A 419 1.54 27.32 12.98
N MET A 420 0.90 26.83 14.05
CA MET A 420 0.00 27.67 14.85
C MET A 420 0.71 28.88 15.46
N LEU A 421 1.90 28.67 16.03
CA LEU A 421 2.69 29.73 16.64
C LEU A 421 3.15 30.76 15.59
N LEU A 422 3.41 30.34 14.35
CA LEU A 422 3.63 31.24 13.21
C LEU A 422 2.40 32.08 12.87
N ILE A 423 1.21 31.50 12.89
CA ILE A 423 -0.05 32.19 12.59
C ILE A 423 -0.41 33.19 13.71
N LEU A 424 0.04 32.92 14.94
CA LEU A 424 -0.21 33.77 16.12
C LEU A 424 0.59 35.09 16.17
N ASP A 425 1.50 35.35 15.23
CA ASP A 425 2.27 36.61 15.11
C ASP A 425 3.04 37.00 16.40
N LEU A 426 3.38 36.01 17.23
CA LEU A 426 4.16 36.20 18.45
C LEU A 426 5.65 36.40 18.08
N LYS A 427 6.08 37.66 17.98
CA LYS A 427 7.45 38.18 17.75
C LYS A 427 8.34 37.32 16.80
N LYS A 428 8.50 37.85 15.58
CA LYS A 428 8.83 37.16 14.32
C LYS A 428 10.21 36.50 14.17
N ASP A 429 11.19 36.72 15.05
CA ASP A 429 12.58 36.51 14.65
C ASP A 429 13.28 35.25 15.20
N PHE A 430 12.78 34.61 16.26
CA PHE A 430 13.50 33.48 16.90
C PHE A 430 12.74 32.15 16.99
N TRP A 431 11.41 32.15 16.84
CA TRP A 431 10.61 30.94 17.08
C TRP A 431 10.58 29.95 15.92
N VAL A 432 10.70 30.43 14.67
CA VAL A 432 10.84 29.54 13.50
C VAL A 432 12.09 28.68 13.64
N LEU A 433 13.19 29.30 14.07
CA LEU A 433 14.43 28.60 14.37
C LEU A 433 14.22 27.64 15.56
N GLY A 434 13.53 28.05 16.62
CA GLY A 434 13.22 27.19 17.77
C GLY A 434 12.38 25.96 17.43
N ILE A 435 11.36 26.08 16.59
CA ILE A 435 10.49 24.98 16.13
C ILE A 435 11.27 24.05 15.19
N SER A 436 12.03 24.60 14.25
CA SER A 436 12.89 23.81 13.37
C SER A 436 13.97 23.07 14.17
N LEU A 437 14.62 23.74 15.14
CA LEU A 437 15.60 23.13 16.04
C LEU A 437 14.98 22.09 16.98
N PHE A 438 13.75 22.30 17.46
CA PHE A 438 13.03 21.32 18.28
C PHE A 438 12.59 20.09 17.47
N GLY A 439 12.12 20.29 16.23
CA GLY A 439 11.87 19.21 15.29
C GLY A 439 13.13 18.41 14.99
N ILE A 440 14.24 19.09 14.69
CA ILE A 440 15.56 18.47 14.52
C ILE A 440 15.98 17.74 15.80
N ALA A 441 15.83 18.35 16.98
CA ALA A 441 16.23 17.76 18.26
C ALA A 441 15.39 16.52 18.62
N ILE A 442 14.07 16.52 18.39
CA ILE A 442 13.22 15.35 18.58
C ILE A 442 13.64 14.24 17.62
N SER A 443 13.85 14.57 16.35
CA SER A 443 14.29 13.59 15.35
C SER A 443 15.67 13.01 15.68
N LEU A 444 16.61 13.83 16.17
CA LEU A 444 17.92 13.39 16.64
C LEU A 444 17.79 12.53 17.91
N TYR A 445 16.89 12.89 18.83
CA TYR A 445 16.66 12.19 20.10
C TYR A 445 16.03 10.80 19.91
N THR A 446 15.17 10.60 18.91
CA THR A 446 14.52 9.31 18.67
C THR A 446 15.45 8.25 18.06
N LYS A 447 16.76 8.53 17.88
CA LYS A 447 17.75 7.66 17.19
C LYS A 447 17.31 7.18 15.79
N SER A 448 16.24 7.75 15.24
CA SER A 448 15.64 7.38 13.96
C SER A 448 16.11 8.28 12.80
N PHE A 449 17.13 9.12 13.04
CA PHE A 449 17.65 10.05 12.04
C PHE A 449 18.27 9.35 10.80
N PHE A 450 18.54 8.04 10.84
CA PHE A 450 18.95 7.21 9.69
C PHE A 450 18.62 5.72 9.93
N PRO A 451 18.31 4.86 8.93
CA PRO A 451 17.71 5.06 7.60
C PRO A 451 16.24 4.59 7.50
N ARG A 452 15.59 4.18 8.61
CA ARG A 452 14.31 3.44 8.53
C ARG A 452 13.03 4.29 8.66
N ASP A 453 13.08 5.45 9.31
CA ASP A 453 11.89 6.28 9.58
C ASP A 453 12.00 7.69 8.92
N PRO A 454 11.62 7.82 7.63
CA PRO A 454 11.83 9.01 6.81
C PRO A 454 10.90 10.19 7.15
N VAL A 455 10.02 10.05 8.14
CA VAL A 455 8.91 11.00 8.38
C VAL A 455 9.41 12.35 8.91
N ALA A 456 10.56 12.39 9.57
CA ALA A 456 11.08 13.61 10.18
C ALA A 456 11.39 14.73 9.17
N VAL A 457 12.06 14.37 8.09
CA VAL A 457 12.69 15.35 7.20
C VAL A 457 11.68 16.06 6.29
N PRO A 458 10.70 15.39 5.66
CA PRO A 458 9.66 16.06 4.85
C PRO A 458 8.81 17.01 5.68
N TYR A 459 8.52 16.67 6.95
CA TYR A 459 7.79 17.56 7.85
C TYR A 459 8.60 18.77 8.26
N LEU A 460 9.88 18.59 8.58
CA LEU A 460 10.79 19.69 8.85
C LEU A 460 10.90 20.61 7.62
N LEU A 461 11.06 20.03 6.44
CA LEU A 461 11.11 20.74 5.16
C LEU A 461 9.80 21.47 4.89
N MET A 462 8.64 20.86 5.16
CA MET A 462 7.33 21.49 5.02
C MET A 462 7.20 22.68 5.97
N VAL A 463 7.56 22.53 7.25
CA VAL A 463 7.52 23.63 8.24
C VAL A 463 8.43 24.76 7.79
N CYS A 464 9.67 24.46 7.39
CA CYS A 464 10.60 25.43 6.82
C CYS A 464 10.05 26.08 5.54
N PHE A 465 9.34 25.33 4.68
CA PHE A 465 8.75 25.88 3.46
C PHE A 465 7.59 26.84 3.78
N LEU A 466 6.71 26.44 4.70
CA LEU A 466 5.57 27.24 5.15
C LEU A 466 6.02 28.54 5.82
N THR A 467 7.13 28.53 6.57
CA THR A 467 7.69 29.73 7.20
C THR A 467 8.31 30.69 6.18
N LEU A 468 8.92 30.16 5.12
CA LEU A 468 9.63 30.92 4.09
C LEU A 468 8.72 31.44 2.95
N PHE A 469 7.47 31.00 2.88
CA PHE A 469 6.50 31.42 1.86
C PHE A 469 5.37 32.30 2.39
N VAL A 470 5.42 32.73 3.66
CA VAL A 470 4.52 33.76 4.18
C VAL A 470 4.73 35.04 3.35
N PRO A 471 3.67 35.67 2.80
CA PRO A 471 3.76 36.66 1.71
C PRO A 471 4.43 38.01 2.03
N SER A 472 5.04 38.18 3.21
CA SER A 472 5.69 39.42 3.66
C SER A 472 7.18 39.53 3.28
N ILE A 473 7.66 38.71 2.34
CA ILE A 473 9.09 38.43 2.22
C ILE A 473 9.76 39.23 1.08
N THR A 474 10.76 40.03 1.47
CA THR A 474 11.57 40.90 0.61
C THR A 474 12.52 40.12 -0.33
N LYS A 475 12.96 40.75 -1.44
CA LYS A 475 13.87 40.16 -2.45
C LYS A 475 15.09 39.43 -1.87
N LYS A 476 15.60 39.83 -0.70
CA LYS A 476 16.77 39.22 -0.03
C LYS A 476 16.56 37.75 0.37
N LYS A 477 15.33 37.24 0.45
CA LYS A 477 15.06 35.84 0.85
C LYS A 477 14.79 34.88 -0.32
N LEU A 478 14.82 35.34 -1.58
CA LEU A 478 14.76 34.46 -2.77
C LEU A 478 15.91 33.44 -2.76
N PHE A 479 17.12 33.87 -2.36
CA PHE A 479 18.27 32.98 -2.21
C PHE A 479 18.00 31.84 -1.21
N LEU A 480 17.30 32.15 -0.10
CA LEU A 480 16.93 31.13 0.90
C LEU A 480 15.92 30.12 0.34
N GLN A 481 14.95 30.58 -0.47
CA GLN A 481 13.97 29.70 -1.11
C GLN A 481 14.64 28.76 -2.11
N TYR A 482 15.53 29.27 -2.98
CA TYR A 482 16.29 28.43 -3.90
C TYR A 482 17.23 27.47 -3.17
N GLY A 483 17.92 27.93 -2.12
CA GLY A 483 18.76 27.08 -1.29
C GLY A 483 17.98 25.93 -0.65
N LEU A 484 16.75 26.18 -0.19
CA LEU A 484 15.89 25.14 0.36
C LEU A 484 15.40 24.16 -0.72
N ILE A 485 15.05 24.64 -1.92
CA ILE A 485 14.69 23.76 -3.05
C ILE A 485 15.88 22.87 -3.44
N ILE A 486 17.08 23.43 -3.53
CA ILE A 486 18.30 22.67 -3.81
C ILE A 486 18.52 21.62 -2.71
N LEU A 487 18.39 22.01 -1.44
CA LEU A 487 18.52 21.07 -0.32
C LEU A 487 17.49 19.94 -0.40
N MET A 488 16.24 20.23 -0.77
CA MET A 488 15.21 19.22 -0.97
C MET A 488 15.54 18.27 -2.13
N ILE A 489 16.02 18.80 -3.26
CA ILE A 489 16.44 17.99 -4.40
C ILE A 489 17.59 17.07 -3.99
N VAL A 490 18.59 17.61 -3.30
CA VAL A 490 19.73 16.84 -2.76
C VAL A 490 19.22 15.74 -1.83
N PHE A 491 18.36 16.08 -0.87
CA PHE A 491 17.78 15.12 0.06
C PHE A 491 17.03 14.01 -0.69
N THR A 492 16.13 14.35 -1.61
CA THR A 492 15.43 13.41 -2.48
C THR A 492 16.37 12.45 -3.19
N ILE A 493 17.45 12.96 -3.80
CA ILE A 493 18.40 12.12 -4.54
C ILE A 493 19.04 11.08 -3.60
N PHE A 494 19.35 11.45 -2.36
CA PHE A 494 20.00 10.57 -1.41
C PHE A 494 19.04 9.68 -0.59
N SER A 495 17.77 10.05 -0.45
CA SER A 495 16.83 9.39 0.45
C SER A 495 15.72 8.61 -0.24
N TYR A 496 15.53 8.81 -1.56
CA TYR A 496 14.40 8.19 -2.25
C TYR A 496 14.54 6.68 -2.35
N ASP A 497 15.71 6.17 -2.75
CA ASP A 497 15.96 4.73 -2.80
C ASP A 497 16.28 4.20 -1.40
N CYS A 498 15.34 3.46 -0.79
CA CYS A 498 15.49 2.93 0.56
C CYS A 498 15.71 1.42 0.60
N ARG A 499 15.98 0.80 -0.56
CA ARG A 499 16.29 -0.62 -0.66
C ARG A 499 17.46 -0.99 0.23
N THR A 500 17.29 -2.07 0.98
CA THR A 500 18.35 -2.69 1.75
C THR A 500 19.28 -3.49 0.83
N ILE A 501 20.47 -3.85 1.32
CA ILE A 501 21.40 -4.75 0.60
C ILE A 501 20.69 -6.07 0.23
N SER A 502 19.82 -6.58 1.11
CA SER A 502 19.03 -7.79 0.84
C SER A 502 18.06 -7.58 -0.33
N ASP A 503 17.45 -6.40 -0.45
CA ASP A 503 16.52 -6.10 -1.54
C ASP A 503 17.26 -6.06 -2.88
N PHE A 504 18.45 -5.45 -2.93
CA PHE A 504 19.32 -5.49 -4.11
C PHE A 504 19.76 -6.92 -4.48
N GLN A 505 20.02 -7.77 -3.48
CA GLN A 505 20.33 -9.18 -3.73
C GLN A 505 19.12 -9.93 -4.30
N ASN A 506 17.93 -9.72 -3.74
CA ASN A 506 16.68 -10.31 -4.25
C ASN A 506 16.40 -9.84 -5.69
N GLU A 507 16.64 -8.58 -6.01
CA GLU A 507 16.53 -8.05 -7.38
C GLU A 507 17.52 -8.71 -8.35
N LYS A 508 18.77 -8.96 -7.91
CA LYS A 508 19.76 -9.69 -8.72
C LYS A 508 19.31 -11.13 -8.98
N VAL A 509 18.77 -11.81 -7.96
CA VAL A 509 18.19 -13.15 -8.13
C VAL A 509 17.04 -13.11 -9.13
N MET A 510 16.17 -12.10 -9.07
CA MET A 510 15.11 -11.95 -10.06
C MET A 510 15.64 -11.65 -11.46
N ASN A 511 16.70 -10.84 -11.62
CA ASN A 511 17.34 -10.65 -12.92
C ASN A 511 17.88 -11.97 -13.48
N GLN A 512 18.56 -12.77 -12.65
CA GLN A 512 19.03 -14.10 -13.05
C GLN A 512 17.87 -15.00 -13.46
N PHE A 513 16.75 -14.98 -12.72
CA PHE A 513 15.55 -15.71 -13.09
C PHE A 513 15.00 -15.30 -14.46
N VAL A 514 15.09 -14.02 -14.82
CA VAL A 514 14.64 -13.50 -16.12
C VAL A 514 15.60 -13.89 -17.25
N GLU A 515 16.90 -13.72 -17.03
CA GLU A 515 17.94 -13.90 -18.05
C GLU A 515 18.28 -15.37 -18.31
N GLN A 516 18.28 -16.21 -17.27
CA GLN A 516 18.63 -17.62 -17.42
C GLN A 516 17.43 -18.39 -17.96
N PRO A 517 17.59 -19.27 -18.96
CA PRO A 517 16.51 -20.12 -19.44
C PRO A 517 15.89 -20.89 -18.26
N PRO A 518 14.58 -21.20 -18.30
CA PRO A 518 13.87 -21.88 -17.23
C PRO A 518 14.37 -23.31 -17.11
N PHE A 519 15.53 -23.46 -16.46
CA PHE A 519 16.41 -24.62 -16.51
C PHE A 519 16.95 -24.90 -17.92
N PRO A 520 18.16 -25.46 -18.06
CA PRO A 520 18.50 -26.16 -19.29
C PRO A 520 17.37 -27.17 -19.55
N TYR A 521 16.87 -27.22 -20.78
CA TYR A 521 15.93 -28.24 -21.24
C TYR A 521 16.62 -29.61 -21.10
N ILE A 522 16.63 -30.18 -19.90
CA ILE A 522 17.08 -31.55 -19.68
C ILE A 522 15.87 -32.41 -20.05
N GLU A 523 15.97 -33.08 -21.19
CA GLU A 523 15.00 -34.04 -21.76
C GLU A 523 14.51 -35.13 -20.79
N ASN A 524 15.14 -35.27 -19.62
CA ASN A 524 14.90 -36.30 -18.63
C ASN A 524 14.38 -35.74 -17.30
N ARG A 525 13.18 -35.15 -17.30
CA ARG A 525 12.45 -34.88 -16.05
C ARG A 525 12.05 -36.22 -15.40
N GLY A 526 12.85 -36.71 -14.44
CA GLY A 526 12.46 -37.89 -13.65
C GLY A 526 13.52 -38.63 -12.82
N LYS A 527 14.80 -38.22 -12.80
CA LYS A 527 15.86 -38.97 -12.08
C LYS A 527 16.41 -38.19 -10.88
N MET A 528 16.63 -38.87 -9.76
CA MET A 528 17.06 -38.28 -8.48
C MET A 528 18.59 -38.33 -8.31
N LEU A 529 19.16 -37.35 -7.60
CA LEU A 529 20.47 -37.44 -6.98
C LEU A 529 20.29 -37.49 -5.45
N TYR A 530 20.73 -38.57 -4.82
CA TYR A 530 20.66 -38.71 -3.36
C TYR A 530 21.91 -38.10 -2.72
N PHE A 531 21.74 -37.13 -1.82
CA PHE A 531 22.84 -36.52 -1.07
C PHE A 531 22.67 -36.78 0.42
N VAL A 532 23.77 -37.13 1.10
CA VAL A 532 23.82 -37.32 2.55
C VAL A 532 25.01 -36.57 3.08
N ASN A 533 24.82 -35.70 4.07
CA ASN A 533 25.93 -35.05 4.76
C ASN A 533 25.85 -35.27 6.27
N GLY A 534 26.98 -35.64 6.85
CA GLY A 534 27.39 -35.26 8.21
C GLY A 534 26.81 -36.07 9.37
N TYR A 535 27.71 -36.44 10.29
CA TYR A 535 27.36 -36.92 11.63
C TYR A 535 26.74 -35.77 12.44
N GLY A 536 25.44 -35.82 12.67
CA GLY A 536 24.74 -34.99 13.67
C GLY A 536 23.50 -34.25 13.16
N ARG A 537 22.33 -34.82 13.46
CA ARG A 537 20.96 -34.26 13.37
C ARG A 537 20.35 -34.14 11.97
N ASP A 538 19.92 -35.29 11.45
CA ASP A 538 18.58 -35.63 10.94
C ASP A 538 17.74 -34.54 10.25
N LEU A 539 17.99 -34.31 8.96
CA LEU A 539 16.92 -34.31 7.95
C LEU A 539 17.50 -34.81 6.62
N PRO A 540 17.01 -35.94 6.06
CA PRO A 540 17.40 -36.34 4.71
C PRO A 540 16.94 -35.30 3.69
N ARG A 541 17.84 -34.89 2.80
CA ARG A 541 17.55 -33.94 1.72
C ARG A 541 17.44 -34.70 0.40
N ILE A 542 16.26 -34.66 -0.21
CA ILE A 542 16.05 -35.16 -1.58
C ILE A 542 16.31 -33.97 -2.51
N SER A 543 17.29 -34.08 -3.40
CA SER A 543 17.51 -33.11 -4.47
C SER A 543 17.19 -33.76 -5.81
N PHE A 544 16.37 -33.09 -6.59
CA PHE A 544 16.09 -33.48 -7.96
C PHE A 544 17.21 -32.98 -8.88
N LEU A 545 17.48 -33.68 -9.98
CA LEU A 545 18.33 -33.19 -11.08
C LEU A 545 17.83 -31.86 -11.69
N THR A 546 16.65 -31.39 -11.27
CA THR A 546 16.04 -30.12 -11.66
C THR A 546 16.46 -28.93 -10.80
N GLY A 547 17.34 -29.09 -9.80
CA GLY A 547 17.76 -27.98 -8.92
C GLY A 547 16.67 -27.45 -7.98
N ALA A 548 15.51 -28.09 -7.91
CA ALA A 548 14.46 -27.74 -6.96
C ALA A 548 14.85 -28.18 -5.54
N TYR A 549 14.88 -27.23 -4.60
CA TYR A 549 15.12 -27.46 -3.18
C TYR A 549 13.80 -27.74 -2.45
N TYR A 550 13.77 -28.77 -1.61
CA TYR A 550 12.66 -29.04 -0.71
C TYR A 550 13.08 -28.65 0.71
N ASP A 551 12.51 -27.56 1.24
CA ASP A 551 12.59 -27.20 2.66
C ASP A 551 11.25 -27.47 3.34
N THR A 552 11.26 -28.30 4.38
CA THR A 552 10.08 -28.57 5.20
C THR A 552 9.52 -27.34 5.92
N GLN A 553 10.29 -26.25 6.03
CA GLN A 553 9.92 -25.05 6.78
C GLN A 553 9.40 -23.89 5.90
N TYR A 554 9.65 -23.91 4.59
CA TYR A 554 9.27 -22.82 3.68
C TYR A 554 8.40 -23.35 2.53
N ASP A 555 7.09 -23.28 2.72
CA ASP A 555 6.04 -23.82 1.83
C ASP A 555 5.74 -22.87 0.63
N VAL A 556 6.76 -22.18 0.11
CA VAL A 556 6.61 -21.30 -1.06
C VAL A 556 6.87 -22.15 -2.31
N GLY A 557 5.79 -22.57 -2.97
CA GLY A 557 5.84 -23.34 -4.22
C GLY A 557 5.37 -24.79 -4.13
N SER A 558 4.93 -25.29 -2.97
CA SER A 558 4.48 -26.69 -2.84
C SER A 558 3.25 -27.05 -3.68
N ILE A 559 2.48 -26.05 -4.09
CA ILE A 559 1.42 -26.19 -5.10
C ILE A 559 1.99 -26.48 -6.49
N LEU A 560 3.09 -25.83 -6.89
CA LEU A 560 3.77 -26.03 -8.19
C LEU A 560 4.35 -27.44 -8.31
N VAL A 561 4.66 -28.05 -7.17
CA VAL A 561 5.22 -29.40 -7.08
C VAL A 561 4.25 -30.36 -6.38
N LYS A 562 2.93 -30.11 -6.35
CA LYS A 562 1.97 -30.95 -5.61
C LYS A 562 2.04 -32.43 -6.01
N GLY A 563 2.22 -32.72 -7.30
CA GLY A 563 2.45 -34.09 -7.79
C GLY A 563 3.79 -34.67 -7.34
N GLN A 564 4.86 -33.86 -7.32
CA GLN A 564 6.17 -34.28 -6.83
C GLN A 564 6.20 -34.40 -5.30
N LYS A 565 5.47 -33.56 -4.55
CA LYS A 565 5.29 -33.63 -3.10
C LYS A 565 4.48 -34.86 -2.73
N TYR A 566 3.36 -35.12 -3.42
CA TYR A 566 2.61 -36.36 -3.25
C TYR A 566 3.46 -37.59 -3.55
N GLU A 567 4.25 -37.57 -4.62
CA GLU A 567 5.12 -38.67 -4.98
C GLU A 567 6.31 -38.83 -4.01
N VAL A 568 6.89 -37.72 -3.53
CA VAL A 568 7.92 -37.71 -2.49
C VAL A 568 7.36 -38.25 -1.19
N ASP A 569 6.20 -37.78 -0.74
CA ASP A 569 5.53 -38.23 0.48
C ASP A 569 5.13 -39.72 0.35
N ARG A 570 4.63 -40.15 -0.82
CA ARG A 570 4.33 -41.55 -1.13
C ARG A 570 5.57 -42.42 -1.08
N ARG A 571 6.69 -41.98 -1.66
CA ARG A 571 7.97 -42.71 -1.69
C ARG A 571 8.67 -42.72 -0.35
N ILE A 572 8.62 -41.62 0.39
CA ILE A 572 8.98 -41.51 1.81
C ILE A 572 8.19 -42.57 2.57
N GLN A 573 6.88 -42.63 2.43
CA GLN A 573 6.08 -43.63 3.13
C GLN A 573 6.37 -45.07 2.70
N LYS A 574 6.60 -45.33 1.42
CA LYS A 574 7.06 -46.65 0.93
C LYS A 574 8.41 -47.04 1.52
N LEU A 575 9.37 -46.11 1.57
CA LEU A 575 10.68 -46.27 2.21
C LEU A 575 10.56 -46.47 3.74
N TYR A 576 9.65 -45.75 4.41
CA TYR A 576 9.55 -45.72 5.88
C TYR A 576 8.66 -46.83 6.46
N TYR A 577 7.64 -47.29 5.74
CA TYR A 577 6.68 -48.27 6.26
C TYR A 577 6.71 -49.62 5.55
N GLY A 578 7.25 -49.71 4.33
CA GLY A 578 7.25 -50.96 3.54
C GLY A 578 5.87 -51.52 3.23
N VAL A 579 4.81 -50.70 3.33
CA VAL A 579 3.42 -51.13 3.14
C VAL A 579 2.94 -50.78 1.74
N ASP A 580 2.16 -51.69 1.15
CA ASP A 580 1.42 -51.46 -0.10
C ASP A 580 0.45 -50.28 0.02
N ASP A 581 0.15 -49.67 -1.13
CA ASP A 581 -0.45 -48.33 -1.31
C ASP A 581 -1.81 -48.07 -0.61
N SER A 582 -2.41 -49.05 0.08
CA SER A 582 -3.73 -48.95 0.71
C SER A 582 -3.73 -48.49 2.18
N ALA A 583 -2.65 -48.70 2.95
CA ALA A 583 -2.61 -48.35 4.38
C ALA A 583 -2.15 -46.89 4.65
N SER A 584 -1.40 -46.31 3.73
CA SER A 584 -0.82 -44.96 3.79
C SER A 584 -1.86 -43.85 3.77
N ALA A 585 -2.92 -44.00 2.98
CA ALA A 585 -3.99 -43.02 2.84
C ALA A 585 -4.85 -42.88 4.12
N TYR A 586 -4.95 -43.94 4.92
CA TYR A 586 -5.76 -43.94 6.14
C TYR A 586 -5.10 -43.16 7.28
N TYR A 587 -3.79 -43.35 7.51
CA TYR A 587 -3.09 -42.68 8.61
C TYR A 587 -2.89 -41.16 8.40
N LEU A 588 -2.73 -40.71 7.15
CA LEU A 588 -2.60 -39.28 6.81
C LEU A 588 -3.88 -38.49 7.04
N ASN A 589 -5.04 -39.11 6.85
CA ASN A 589 -6.33 -38.44 6.99
C ASN A 589 -6.81 -38.35 8.44
N VAL A 590 -6.34 -39.25 9.32
CA VAL A 590 -6.93 -39.39 10.66
C VAL A 590 -6.06 -38.74 11.76
N TYR A 591 -4.72 -38.72 11.66
CA TYR A 591 -3.85 -38.18 12.73
C TYR A 591 -2.57 -37.47 12.25
N PRO A 592 -2.66 -36.28 11.62
CA PRO A 592 -1.51 -35.61 11.00
C PRO A 592 -0.42 -35.17 11.99
N GLU A 593 -0.76 -34.81 13.23
CA GLU A 593 0.21 -34.27 14.20
C GLU A 593 0.78 -35.32 15.17
N HIS A 594 0.00 -36.33 15.56
CA HIS A 594 0.44 -37.37 16.50
C HIS A 594 1.17 -38.54 15.81
N GLY A 595 0.86 -38.81 14.54
CA GLY A 595 1.63 -39.77 13.74
C GLY A 595 3.09 -39.34 13.58
N ARG A 596 3.36 -38.04 13.39
CA ARG A 596 4.72 -37.51 13.17
C ARG A 596 5.67 -37.79 14.33
N ASN A 597 5.26 -37.55 15.57
CA ASN A 597 6.17 -37.66 16.74
C ASN A 597 6.42 -39.12 17.15
N ALA A 598 5.42 -40.01 17.07
CA ALA A 598 5.60 -41.44 17.31
C ALA A 598 6.49 -42.09 16.24
N VAL A 599 6.46 -41.55 15.01
CA VAL A 599 7.30 -41.97 13.89
C VAL A 599 8.75 -41.53 14.07
N ILE A 600 9.00 -40.27 14.47
CA ILE A 600 10.36 -39.77 14.77
C ILE A 600 11.05 -40.60 15.87
N LEU A 601 10.32 -41.03 16.90
CA LEU A 601 10.89 -41.83 17.98
C LEU A 601 11.20 -43.29 17.60
N LYS A 602 10.44 -43.89 16.67
CA LYS A 602 10.77 -45.23 16.12
C LYS A 602 11.85 -45.20 15.03
N LEU A 603 12.10 -44.04 14.42
CA LEU A 603 13.10 -43.84 13.36
C LEU A 603 14.55 -43.93 13.87
N LEU A 604 14.81 -43.54 15.11
CA LEU A 604 16.17 -43.60 15.68
C LEU A 604 16.71 -45.04 15.80
N ASP A 605 15.85 -46.06 15.82
CA ASP A 605 16.23 -47.46 16.05
C ASP A 605 16.45 -48.28 14.75
N ARG A 606 16.09 -47.79 13.56
CA ARG A 606 16.11 -48.60 12.31
C ARG A 606 16.70 -47.96 11.05
N ASP A 607 17.06 -46.68 11.09
CA ASP A 607 17.24 -45.88 9.88
C ASP A 607 18.70 -45.76 9.41
N SER A 608 19.26 -46.85 8.86
CA SER A 608 20.58 -46.78 8.22
C SER A 608 20.45 -46.33 6.76
N LEU A 609 21.37 -45.46 6.32
CA LEU A 609 21.53 -45.05 4.91
C LEU A 609 21.53 -46.25 3.95
N MET A 610 22.10 -47.38 4.38
CA MET A 610 22.21 -48.62 3.62
C MET A 610 20.85 -49.25 3.30
N SER A 611 19.88 -49.16 4.21
CA SER A 611 18.52 -49.67 4.02
C SER A 611 17.79 -48.91 2.91
N ARG A 612 18.02 -47.59 2.84
CA ARG A 612 17.40 -46.70 1.84
C ARG A 612 17.99 -46.92 0.45
N VAL A 613 19.31 -47.09 0.37
CA VAL A 613 20.03 -47.38 -0.87
C VAL A 613 19.62 -48.75 -1.44
N LYS A 614 19.53 -49.80 -0.61
CA LYS A 614 19.06 -51.13 -1.05
C LYS A 614 17.62 -51.11 -1.56
N PHE A 615 16.72 -50.39 -0.89
CA PHE A 615 15.33 -50.26 -1.33
C PHE A 615 15.22 -49.58 -2.70
N LEU A 616 15.92 -48.47 -2.91
CA LEU A 616 15.86 -47.71 -4.17
C LEU A 616 16.54 -48.44 -5.34
N CYS A 617 17.59 -49.21 -5.08
CA CYS A 617 18.20 -50.09 -6.06
C CYS A 617 17.30 -51.28 -6.45
N GLY A 618 16.55 -51.85 -5.50
CA GLY A 618 15.57 -52.90 -5.79
C GLY A 618 14.43 -52.45 -6.72
N LEU A 619 14.22 -51.15 -6.88
CA LEU A 619 13.20 -50.55 -7.74
C LEU A 619 13.73 -50.07 -9.11
N ASN A 620 15.01 -50.29 -9.43
CA ASN A 620 15.67 -49.79 -10.66
C ASN A 620 15.58 -48.26 -10.87
N GLU A 621 15.47 -47.47 -9.80
CA GLU A 621 15.31 -46.00 -9.91
C GLU A 621 16.64 -45.23 -10.07
N ILE A 622 17.80 -45.91 -10.07
CA ILE A 622 19.13 -45.33 -10.25
C ILE A 622 19.68 -45.77 -11.61
N SER A 623 20.12 -44.81 -12.45
CA SER A 623 20.40 -45.09 -13.87
C SER A 623 21.72 -44.56 -14.42
N HIS A 624 22.49 -43.77 -13.66
CA HIS A 624 23.87 -43.43 -14.00
C HIS A 624 24.63 -43.18 -12.70
N LEU A 625 25.89 -43.61 -12.64
CA LEU A 625 26.75 -43.52 -11.46
C LEU A 625 28.01 -42.75 -11.84
N VAL A 626 28.31 -41.69 -11.09
CA VAL A 626 29.45 -40.80 -11.29
C VAL A 626 30.48 -41.17 -10.23
N ILE A 627 31.63 -41.71 -10.63
CA ILE A 627 32.61 -42.33 -9.73
C ILE A 627 33.79 -41.37 -9.45
N ASP A 628 33.94 -40.36 -10.30
CA ASP A 628 34.96 -39.30 -10.27
C ASP A 628 34.33 -37.96 -10.75
N ASP A 629 34.93 -36.82 -10.38
CA ASP A 629 34.53 -35.48 -10.87
C ASP A 629 34.50 -35.40 -12.42
N GLY A 630 35.29 -36.24 -13.09
CA GLY A 630 35.33 -36.41 -14.55
C GLY A 630 34.16 -37.22 -15.15
N ASP A 631 33.40 -37.96 -14.35
CA ASP A 631 32.23 -38.74 -14.81
C ASP A 631 30.94 -37.92 -14.83
N PHE A 632 30.99 -36.64 -14.43
CA PHE A 632 29.82 -35.76 -14.47
C PHE A 632 29.39 -35.55 -15.93
N PRO A 633 28.16 -35.92 -16.33
CA PRO A 633 27.71 -35.76 -17.71
C PRO A 633 27.53 -34.30 -18.14
N LEU A 634 27.64 -33.34 -17.20
CA LEU A 634 27.58 -31.90 -17.43
C LEU A 634 28.63 -31.19 -16.57
N PRO A 635 29.35 -30.18 -17.11
CA PRO A 635 30.29 -29.39 -16.32
C PRO A 635 29.57 -28.72 -15.14
N LYS A 636 30.24 -28.70 -14.00
CA LYS A 636 29.79 -28.11 -12.73
C LYS A 636 29.37 -26.64 -12.95
N ILE A 637 28.07 -26.37 -13.09
CA ILE A 637 27.55 -25.00 -13.06
C ILE A 637 27.37 -24.67 -11.59
N ASP A 638 28.34 -23.96 -11.05
CA ASP A 638 28.53 -23.73 -9.63
C ASP A 638 27.28 -23.10 -8.99
N SER A 639 26.69 -23.81 -8.03
CA SER A 639 25.82 -23.18 -7.04
C SER A 639 26.74 -22.52 -6.02
N LEU A 640 26.83 -21.20 -6.09
CA LEU A 640 27.62 -20.27 -5.25
C LEU A 640 27.47 -20.44 -3.71
N LEU A 641 26.81 -21.49 -3.23
CA LEU A 641 26.60 -21.83 -1.82
C LEU A 641 27.54 -22.94 -1.30
N LEU A 642 28.48 -23.48 -2.10
CA LEU A 642 29.34 -24.60 -1.70
C LEU A 642 30.85 -24.29 -1.60
N GLU A 643 31.31 -23.09 -1.95
CA GLU A 643 32.76 -22.77 -1.94
C GLU A 643 33.40 -22.70 -0.55
N GLU A 644 32.64 -22.40 0.51
CA GLU A 644 33.23 -22.21 1.86
C GLU A 644 33.57 -23.51 2.60
N LYS A 645 33.18 -24.67 2.07
CA LYS A 645 33.56 -25.96 2.67
C LYS A 645 34.02 -26.89 1.55
N LYS A 646 35.33 -26.85 1.26
CA LYS A 646 36.03 -27.84 0.43
C LYS A 646 35.80 -29.27 0.96
N LEU A 647 34.62 -29.83 0.70
CA LEU A 647 34.20 -31.15 1.17
C LEU A 647 34.08 -32.06 -0.04
N LYS A 648 34.84 -33.16 0.00
CA LYS A 648 34.71 -34.26 -0.96
C LYS A 648 33.40 -35.00 -0.69
N VAL A 649 32.63 -35.23 -1.74
CA VAL A 649 31.39 -36.00 -1.72
C VAL A 649 31.74 -37.46 -2.00
N PHE A 650 31.22 -38.38 -1.20
CA PHE A 650 31.31 -39.82 -1.44
C PHE A 650 29.91 -40.43 -1.40
N LEU A 651 29.56 -41.22 -2.40
CA LEU A 651 28.29 -41.96 -2.47
C LEU A 651 28.57 -43.43 -2.78
N TYR A 652 27.79 -44.31 -2.16
CA TYR A 652 28.03 -45.75 -2.06
C TYR A 652 27.40 -46.56 -3.22
N ARG A 653 27.98 -47.74 -3.48
CA ARG A 653 27.55 -48.74 -4.48
C ARG A 653 26.36 -49.57 -3.97
N CYS A 654 25.47 -49.98 -4.86
CA CYS A 654 24.60 -51.13 -4.65
C CYS A 654 25.32 -52.40 -5.09
N GLU A 655 25.94 -53.06 -4.11
CA GLU A 655 26.17 -54.51 -4.08
C GLU A 655 25.56 -55.06 -2.79
#